data_AF-A0AA41W8I8-F1
#
_entry.id   AF-A0AA41W8I8-F1
#
_cell.length_a   1.000
_cell.length_b   1.000
_cell.length_c   1.000
_cell.angle_alpha   90.00
_cell.angle_beta   90.00
_cell.angle_gamma   90.00
#
_symmetry.space_group_name_H-M   'P 1'
#
loop_
_entity.id
_entity.type
_entity.pdbx_description
1 polymer ?
#
loop_
_entity_poly.entity_id
_entity_poly.type
_entity_poly.pdbx_seq_one_letter_code
_entity_poly.pdbx_strand_id
1 'polypeptide(L)'
;MVEKTEQDAATSQQRGHFPLMWLANFAALRERFEQGLKVICAAPHSRLQPTVANIKAAKLKGRLPHKLAEQVKQDFANGQYDKRYAVEKKQLSVETPENRFIKMAVSKSKRQLAEFEQKLRQSNQAPERQRLSDSFLNELHSWQQPLQKVLGQSFLKEVGVYTGLNRESLVLQQKTGYSAVYRIWQELRFYLDVFGNQSSISMKSVAEIYEVWCFLCLKQILEQDLGFELVENSAKKLAQNDFFEYQLKDGMRGAFRFKRADGVTARLAHEPTFNKASQIRSYLVNQKPDIVLEVTLPKTANSGSDSSEKKQFIWLFDAKYRIEDIKTNLKNEFIGKPTEKDLKYWESKTDIEKESLDFTIVDGVPDDAINQMHRYRDALIRLSEPHDSKSPSSGNAGQSPKKSRPVFGAFALYPGFFDQATTSNPYTAAIEEVGIGAFALLPSQNELSQTDPTQTKSSYSGHQWLLDFLQAQIGTAPNAQTGQGNETMYPVAGMAERLYVQEAARIPYYGMRQVLYPDLTMTVALGGQRGRDNGYFEQFEQGTALWYHLPQSTFLQKFKQHIAEEIRYLALASTSGTQSSTKQIDKLWPVKRVTVLPRYAITEDQAGKKSGSADLYYLFELGKPLSLQTPVTNVPHRPIKNSMKLTTLTRLEDVTKFTEIEKVYEEAMV
;
A
#
# COMPACT_ATOMS: atom_id res chain seq x y z
N MET A 1 -0.70 -17.88 -43.56
CA MET A 1 -0.64 -16.46 -43.15
C MET A 1 0.02 -16.42 -41.79
N VAL A 2 1.34 -16.31 -41.83
CA VAL A 2 2.29 -16.27 -40.72
C VAL A 2 2.83 -14.84 -40.67
N GLU A 3 3.39 -14.46 -39.51
CA GLU A 3 4.12 -13.21 -39.17
C GLU A 3 3.26 -11.99 -38.80
N LYS A 4 3.51 -11.27 -37.69
CA LYS A 4 4.77 -11.00 -36.98
C LYS A 4 4.60 -10.92 -35.44
N THR A 5 5.42 -11.70 -34.74
CA THR A 5 5.87 -11.44 -33.35
C THR A 5 7.14 -10.59 -33.38
N GLU A 6 7.32 -9.74 -32.35
CA GLU A 6 8.59 -9.15 -31.90
C GLU A 6 9.44 -8.38 -32.94
N GLN A 7 9.35 -7.04 -32.98
CA GLN A 7 10.34 -6.06 -33.47
C GLN A 7 9.70 -4.68 -33.27
N ASP A 8 10.08 -3.87 -32.27
CA ASP A 8 11.18 -2.90 -32.36
C ASP A 8 11.74 -2.53 -30.97
N ALA A 9 12.46 -3.46 -30.32
CA ALA A 9 13.10 -3.22 -29.03
C ALA A 9 14.58 -2.79 -29.13
N ALA A 10 15.02 -2.23 -30.27
CA ALA A 10 16.44 -2.22 -30.65
C ALA A 10 17.22 -0.89 -30.50
N THR A 11 16.65 0.22 -30.03
CA THR A 11 17.34 1.53 -30.12
C THR A 11 17.50 2.36 -28.84
N SER A 12 17.53 1.74 -27.65
CA SER A 12 17.98 2.45 -26.44
C SER A 12 19.06 1.65 -25.71
N GLN A 13 20.27 2.21 -25.65
CA GLN A 13 21.41 1.68 -24.87
C GLN A 13 21.09 1.53 -23.37
N GLN A 14 20.02 2.17 -22.87
CA GLN A 14 19.59 2.06 -21.46
C GLN A 14 18.78 0.78 -21.15
N ARG A 15 18.14 0.14 -22.14
CA ARG A 15 17.32 -1.07 -21.90
C ARG A 15 18.14 -2.31 -21.53
N GLY A 16 19.46 -2.29 -21.76
CA GLY A 16 20.40 -3.33 -21.29
C GLY A 16 20.57 -3.39 -19.77
N HIS A 17 20.19 -2.33 -19.03
CA HIS A 17 20.24 -2.26 -17.55
C HIS A 17 19.03 -2.90 -16.85
N PHE A 18 18.05 -3.38 -17.61
CA PHE A 18 16.74 -3.74 -17.07
C PHE A 18 16.70 -5.09 -16.32
N PRO A 19 17.35 -6.17 -16.80
CA PRO A 19 17.57 -7.37 -15.98
C PRO A 19 18.50 -7.12 -14.78
N LEU A 20 19.29 -6.03 -14.78
CA LEU A 20 20.26 -5.69 -13.73
C LEU A 20 19.63 -4.99 -12.51
N MET A 21 18.44 -4.41 -12.62
CA MET A 21 17.85 -3.64 -11.51
C MET A 21 17.22 -4.52 -10.44
N TRP A 22 16.51 -5.61 -10.77
CA TRP A 22 16.04 -6.55 -9.73
C TRP A 22 17.19 -7.39 -9.14
N LEU A 23 18.29 -7.57 -9.89
CA LEU A 23 19.55 -8.06 -9.32
C LEU A 23 20.05 -7.13 -8.22
N ALA A 24 19.75 -5.82 -8.22
CA ALA A 24 20.23 -4.92 -7.17
C ALA A 24 19.62 -5.26 -5.79
N ASN A 25 18.33 -5.57 -5.71
CA ASN A 25 17.71 -6.02 -4.45
C ASN A 25 18.18 -7.43 -4.08
N PHE A 26 18.25 -8.34 -5.05
CA PHE A 26 18.80 -9.68 -4.80
C PHE A 26 20.28 -9.59 -4.37
N ALA A 27 21.06 -8.68 -4.94
CA ALA A 27 22.46 -8.43 -4.63
C ALA A 27 22.60 -7.82 -3.24
N ALA A 28 21.73 -6.90 -2.84
CA ALA A 28 21.69 -6.36 -1.49
C ALA A 28 21.33 -7.45 -0.45
N LEU A 29 20.30 -8.26 -0.72
CA LEU A 29 19.94 -9.41 0.11
C LEU A 29 21.09 -10.42 0.19
N ARG A 30 21.73 -10.73 -0.94
CA ARG A 30 22.90 -11.59 -1.04
C ARG A 30 24.07 -11.05 -0.23
N GLU A 31 24.39 -9.76 -0.34
CA GLU A 31 25.50 -9.14 0.40
C GLU A 31 25.24 -9.19 1.90
N ARG A 32 24.03 -8.86 2.34
CA ARG A 32 23.64 -8.99 3.75
C ARG A 32 23.68 -10.46 4.22
N PHE A 33 23.26 -11.40 3.36
CA PHE A 33 23.35 -12.83 3.63
C PHE A 33 24.81 -13.25 3.83
N GLU A 34 25.70 -12.85 2.92
CA GLU A 34 27.13 -13.09 3.00
C GLU A 34 27.77 -12.46 4.24
N GLN A 35 27.40 -11.22 4.61
CA GLN A 35 27.85 -10.56 5.83
C GLN A 35 27.43 -11.34 7.08
N GLY A 36 26.17 -11.79 7.14
CA GLY A 36 25.69 -12.65 8.22
C GLY A 36 26.46 -13.97 8.31
N LEU A 37 26.75 -14.59 7.16
CA LEU A 37 27.56 -15.82 7.11
C LEU A 37 29.00 -15.57 7.56
N LYS A 38 29.61 -14.42 7.26
CA LYS A 38 30.95 -14.06 7.75
C LYS A 38 30.99 -14.02 9.28
N VAL A 39 29.98 -13.42 9.92
CA VAL A 39 29.85 -13.39 11.39
C VAL A 39 29.75 -14.80 11.96
N ILE A 40 28.96 -15.68 11.33
CA ILE A 40 28.81 -17.08 11.76
C ILE A 40 30.12 -17.86 11.58
N CYS A 41 30.82 -17.67 10.46
CA CYS A 41 32.10 -18.33 10.21
C CYS A 41 33.17 -17.95 11.23
N ALA A 42 33.16 -16.70 11.71
CA ALA A 42 34.10 -16.23 12.73
C ALA A 42 33.80 -16.83 14.11
N ALA A 43 32.53 -17.04 14.47
CA ALA A 43 32.12 -17.53 15.78
C ALA A 43 30.91 -18.49 15.72
N PRO A 44 31.12 -19.73 15.21
CA PRO A 44 30.03 -20.69 15.06
C PRO A 44 29.45 -21.06 16.43
N HIS A 45 28.13 -21.14 16.51
CA HIS A 45 27.43 -21.59 17.69
C HIS A 45 27.80 -23.04 17.97
N SER A 46 28.20 -23.27 19.21
CA SER A 46 28.59 -24.58 19.69
C SER A 46 27.90 -24.85 21.02
N ARG A 47 27.65 -26.13 21.28
CA ARG A 47 26.97 -26.58 22.50
C ARG A 47 27.78 -27.72 23.12
N LEU A 48 27.81 -27.76 24.45
CA LEU A 48 28.37 -28.90 25.17
C LEU A 48 27.52 -30.14 24.86
N GLN A 49 28.12 -31.08 24.14
CA GLN A 49 27.52 -32.38 23.86
C GLN A 49 28.27 -33.48 24.59
N PRO A 50 27.54 -34.47 25.14
CA PRO A 50 28.16 -35.61 25.77
C PRO A 50 28.77 -36.53 24.70
N THR A 51 30.04 -36.89 24.89
CA THR A 51 30.74 -37.92 24.13
C THR A 51 31.25 -38.99 25.07
N VAL A 52 31.08 -40.25 24.68
CA VAL A 52 31.57 -41.39 25.45
C VAL A 52 33.00 -41.68 25.01
N ALA A 53 33.94 -41.54 25.94
CA ALA A 53 35.34 -41.90 25.73
C ALA A 53 35.68 -43.16 26.55
N ASN A 54 36.34 -44.12 25.91
CA ASN A 54 36.85 -45.32 26.59
C ASN A 54 38.26 -45.06 27.14
N ILE A 55 38.35 -44.89 28.46
CA ILE A 55 39.56 -44.42 29.14
C ILE A 55 40.08 -45.50 30.09
N LYS A 56 41.40 -45.69 30.15
CA LYS A 56 42.03 -46.58 31.15
C LYS A 56 41.81 -46.05 32.57
N ALA A 57 41.73 -46.93 33.56
CA ALA A 57 41.58 -46.56 34.97
C ALA A 57 42.56 -45.47 35.43
N ALA A 58 43.84 -45.57 35.03
CA ALA A 58 44.89 -44.61 35.39
C ALA A 58 44.69 -43.17 34.85
N LYS A 59 43.82 -42.97 33.86
CA LYS A 59 43.53 -41.65 33.25
C LYS A 59 42.17 -41.09 33.68
N LEU A 60 41.46 -41.75 34.58
CA LEU A 60 40.22 -41.26 35.17
C LEU A 60 40.55 -40.07 36.10
N LYS A 61 39.83 -38.96 35.95
CA LYS A 61 40.03 -37.72 36.73
C LYS A 61 38.73 -37.27 37.37
N GLY A 62 38.81 -36.68 38.57
CA GLY A 62 37.68 -36.13 39.31
C GLY A 62 36.86 -37.18 40.07
N ARG A 63 35.69 -36.77 40.58
CA ARG A 63 34.78 -37.65 41.33
C ARG A 63 34.08 -38.61 40.37
N LEU A 64 34.33 -39.91 40.53
CA LEU A 64 33.71 -40.96 39.72
C LEU A 64 32.29 -41.29 40.23
N PRO A 65 31.35 -41.63 39.33
CA PRO A 65 30.06 -42.21 39.72
C PRO A 65 30.28 -43.51 40.52
N HIS A 66 29.49 -43.72 41.57
CA HIS A 66 29.65 -44.86 42.51
C HIS A 66 29.77 -46.22 41.79
N LYS A 67 28.87 -46.48 40.83
CA LYS A 67 28.88 -47.71 40.03
C LYS A 67 30.19 -47.93 39.27
N LEU A 68 30.74 -46.86 38.68
CA LEU A 68 31.98 -46.93 37.94
C LEU A 68 33.18 -47.17 38.86
N ALA A 69 33.17 -46.55 40.05
CA ALA A 69 34.23 -46.75 41.05
C ALA A 69 34.27 -48.19 41.59
N GLU A 70 33.12 -48.78 41.90
CA GLU A 70 33.03 -50.19 42.32
C GLU A 70 33.50 -51.15 41.22
N GLN A 71 33.08 -50.90 39.98
CA GLN A 71 33.48 -51.72 38.84
C GLN A 71 34.99 -51.72 38.63
N VAL A 72 35.63 -50.53 38.67
CA VAL A 72 37.09 -50.40 38.57
C VAL A 72 37.79 -51.17 39.71
N LYS A 73 37.26 -51.10 40.94
CA LYS A 73 37.81 -51.81 42.10
C LYS A 73 37.74 -53.33 41.94
N GLN A 74 36.61 -53.86 41.48
CA GLN A 74 36.44 -55.29 41.22
C GLN A 74 37.35 -55.78 40.08
N ASP A 75 37.42 -55.01 38.99
CA ASP A 75 38.26 -55.36 37.84
C ASP A 75 39.76 -55.39 38.20
N PHE A 76 40.22 -54.50 39.08
CA PHE A 76 41.58 -54.52 39.62
C PHE A 76 41.83 -55.72 40.54
N ALA A 77 40.87 -56.06 41.41
CA ALA A 77 40.96 -57.26 42.25
C ALA A 77 41.03 -58.55 41.43
N ASN A 78 40.42 -58.56 40.24
CA ASN A 78 40.43 -59.67 39.29
C ASN A 78 41.60 -59.63 38.29
N GLY A 79 42.59 -58.74 38.47
CA GLY A 79 43.79 -58.65 37.64
C GLY A 79 43.60 -57.99 36.26
N GLN A 80 42.45 -57.35 35.99
CA GLN A 80 42.13 -56.71 34.70
C GLN A 80 42.59 -55.25 34.62
N TYR A 81 43.91 -55.02 34.65
CA TYR A 81 44.47 -53.66 34.71
C TYR A 81 44.36 -52.86 33.41
N ASP A 82 44.25 -53.52 32.26
CA ASP A 82 44.22 -52.86 30.94
C ASP A 82 42.82 -52.51 30.42
N LYS A 83 41.79 -52.83 31.20
CA LYS A 83 40.39 -52.57 30.84
C LYS A 83 40.12 -51.07 30.72
N ARG A 84 39.32 -50.71 29.72
CA ARG A 84 38.88 -49.33 29.47
C ARG A 84 37.42 -49.19 29.88
N TYR A 85 37.10 -48.04 30.46
CA TYR A 85 35.77 -47.74 30.97
C TYR A 85 35.16 -46.60 30.18
N ALA A 86 33.88 -46.74 29.86
CA ALA A 86 33.09 -45.72 29.18
C ALA A 86 32.83 -44.55 30.15
N VAL A 87 33.34 -43.38 29.81
CA VAL A 87 33.13 -42.15 30.58
C VAL A 87 32.50 -41.10 29.67
N GLU A 88 31.39 -40.54 30.12
CA GLU A 88 30.75 -39.41 29.47
C GLU A 88 31.55 -38.14 29.74
N LYS A 89 32.09 -37.54 28.68
CA LYS A 89 32.75 -36.24 28.70
C LYS A 89 31.89 -35.24 27.95
N LYS A 90 31.84 -34.00 28.43
CA LYS A 90 31.22 -32.92 27.65
C LYS A 90 32.29 -32.26 26.81
N GLN A 91 32.12 -32.27 25.50
CA GLN A 91 32.96 -31.52 24.57
C GLN A 91 32.13 -30.45 23.88
N LEU A 92 32.77 -29.34 23.54
CA LEU A 92 32.14 -28.30 22.75
C LEU A 92 31.98 -28.83 21.32
N SER A 93 30.75 -28.94 20.84
CA SER A 93 30.43 -29.47 19.52
C SER A 93 29.74 -28.40 18.69
N VAL A 94 30.19 -28.26 17.43
CA VAL A 94 29.53 -27.40 16.43
C VAL A 94 28.35 -28.10 15.77
N GLU A 95 28.10 -29.37 16.08
CA GLU A 95 26.99 -30.14 15.54
C GLU A 95 25.66 -29.74 16.22
N THR A 96 25.18 -28.54 15.89
CA THR A 96 23.97 -27.92 16.45
C THR A 96 22.85 -27.88 15.40
N PRO A 97 21.56 -27.95 15.81
CA PRO A 97 20.44 -27.78 14.89
C PRO A 97 20.52 -26.49 14.09
N GLU A 98 21.03 -25.43 14.70
CA GLU A 98 21.22 -24.13 14.06
C GLU A 98 22.30 -24.16 12.99
N ASN A 99 23.46 -24.77 13.25
CA ASN A 99 24.49 -24.92 12.21
C ASN A 99 24.02 -25.83 11.07
N ARG A 100 23.24 -26.87 11.38
CA ARG A 100 22.61 -27.72 10.35
C ARG A 100 21.65 -26.91 9.48
N PHE A 101 20.86 -26.02 10.08
CA PHE A 101 20.02 -25.08 9.34
C PHE A 101 20.84 -24.17 8.43
N ILE A 102 21.92 -23.55 8.94
CA ILE A 102 22.81 -22.69 8.14
C ILE A 102 23.40 -23.48 6.96
N LYS A 103 23.88 -24.70 7.20
CA LYS A 103 24.40 -25.59 6.14
C LYS A 103 23.35 -25.85 5.05
N MET A 104 22.11 -26.14 5.46
CA MET A 104 20.98 -26.36 4.55
C MET A 104 20.68 -25.10 3.73
N ALA A 105 20.56 -23.95 4.40
CA ALA A 105 20.27 -22.66 3.76
C ALA A 105 21.32 -22.30 2.68
N VAL A 106 22.61 -22.40 3.02
CA VAL A 106 23.72 -22.11 2.10
C VAL A 106 23.75 -23.11 0.94
N SER A 107 23.57 -24.41 1.22
CA SER A 107 23.57 -25.46 0.19
C SER A 107 22.40 -25.30 -0.78
N LYS A 108 21.20 -25.02 -0.26
CA LYS A 108 19.99 -24.80 -1.07
C LYS A 108 20.15 -23.58 -1.96
N SER A 109 20.65 -22.47 -1.40
CA SER A 109 20.89 -21.21 -2.15
C SER A 109 21.90 -21.40 -3.28
N LYS A 110 23.04 -22.05 -2.99
CA LYS A 110 24.05 -22.34 -4.01
C LYS A 110 23.47 -23.21 -5.13
N ARG A 111 22.76 -24.28 -4.78
CA ARG A 111 22.17 -25.21 -5.75
C ARG A 111 21.16 -24.49 -6.66
N GLN A 112 20.23 -23.74 -6.08
CA GLN A 112 19.21 -23.02 -6.86
C GLN A 112 19.84 -21.96 -7.78
N LEU A 113 20.87 -21.24 -7.32
CA LEU A 113 21.63 -20.31 -8.17
C LEU A 113 22.36 -21.01 -9.32
N ALA A 114 22.97 -22.18 -9.06
CA ALA A 114 23.66 -22.95 -10.09
C ALA A 114 22.69 -23.50 -11.14
N GLU A 115 21.56 -24.06 -10.70
CA GLU A 115 20.49 -24.54 -11.59
C GLU A 115 19.92 -23.40 -12.43
N PHE A 116 19.75 -22.21 -11.85
CA PHE A 116 19.29 -21.01 -12.54
C PHE A 116 20.30 -20.53 -13.59
N GLU A 117 21.57 -20.38 -13.21
CA GLU A 117 22.66 -20.00 -14.14
C GLU A 117 22.76 -20.96 -15.32
N GLN A 118 22.71 -22.27 -15.06
CA GLN A 118 22.80 -23.28 -16.09
C GLN A 118 21.65 -23.17 -17.11
N LYS A 119 20.41 -23.00 -16.62
CA LYS A 119 19.23 -22.80 -17.48
C LYS A 119 19.35 -21.51 -18.30
N LEU A 120 19.87 -20.42 -17.71
CA LEU A 120 20.08 -19.15 -18.42
C LEU A 120 21.09 -19.31 -19.56
N ARG A 121 22.24 -19.93 -19.29
CA ARG A 121 23.28 -20.16 -20.29
C ARG A 121 22.76 -21.02 -21.44
N GLN A 122 21.98 -22.06 -21.16
CA GLN A 122 21.37 -22.91 -22.18
C GLN A 122 20.37 -22.14 -23.04
N SER A 123 19.53 -21.27 -22.45
CA SER A 123 18.59 -20.44 -23.20
C SER A 123 19.30 -19.39 -24.08
N ASN A 124 20.48 -18.92 -23.66
CA ASN A 124 21.24 -17.87 -24.35
C ASN A 124 22.09 -18.40 -25.53
N GLN A 125 22.13 -19.72 -25.76
CA GLN A 125 22.89 -20.36 -26.85
C GLN A 125 22.21 -20.27 -28.22
N ALA A 126 20.90 -20.00 -28.28
CA ALA A 126 20.19 -19.83 -29.55
C ALA A 126 20.34 -18.36 -30.03
N PRO A 127 20.91 -18.10 -31.23
CA PRO A 127 21.17 -16.74 -31.71
C PRO A 127 19.94 -15.83 -31.75
N GLU A 128 18.76 -16.39 -32.05
CA GLU A 128 17.47 -15.65 -32.06
C GLU A 128 16.91 -15.37 -30.65
N ARG A 129 17.48 -15.97 -29.60
CA ARG A 129 17.06 -15.82 -28.19
C ARG A 129 18.18 -15.31 -27.28
N GLN A 130 19.31 -14.89 -27.85
CA GLN A 130 20.41 -14.29 -27.09
C GLN A 130 19.96 -12.92 -26.59
N ARG A 131 19.46 -12.87 -25.35
CA ARG A 131 18.86 -11.67 -24.74
C ARG A 131 19.61 -11.19 -23.51
N LEU A 132 20.63 -11.94 -23.05
CA LEU A 132 21.43 -11.61 -21.87
C LEU A 132 22.91 -11.49 -22.24
N SER A 133 23.61 -10.54 -21.62
CA SER A 133 25.05 -10.37 -21.82
C SER A 133 25.85 -11.46 -21.11
N ASP A 134 27.02 -11.80 -21.65
CA ASP A 134 27.94 -12.73 -20.98
C ASP A 134 28.45 -12.15 -19.65
N SER A 135 28.53 -10.83 -19.52
CA SER A 135 28.88 -10.16 -18.26
C SER A 135 27.87 -10.46 -17.15
N PHE A 136 26.57 -10.44 -17.46
CA PHE A 136 25.50 -10.77 -16.52
C PHE A 136 25.58 -12.22 -16.05
N LEU A 137 25.80 -13.16 -16.98
CA LEU A 137 25.94 -14.58 -16.65
C LEU A 137 27.17 -14.84 -15.76
N ASN A 138 28.26 -14.11 -15.99
CA ASN A 138 29.47 -14.19 -15.18
C ASN A 138 29.28 -13.56 -13.79
N GLU A 139 28.49 -12.51 -13.67
CA GLU A 139 28.11 -11.93 -12.38
C GLU A 139 27.30 -12.94 -11.54
N LEU A 140 26.28 -13.56 -12.13
CA LEU A 140 25.49 -14.60 -11.47
C LEU A 140 26.34 -15.80 -11.03
N HIS A 141 27.32 -16.20 -11.86
CA HIS A 141 28.29 -17.22 -11.50
C HIS A 141 29.12 -16.82 -10.28
N SER A 142 29.55 -15.55 -10.22
CA SER A 142 30.37 -15.02 -9.12
C SER A 142 29.65 -15.11 -7.77
N TRP A 143 28.31 -15.03 -7.75
CA TRP A 143 27.50 -15.11 -6.53
C TRP A 143 27.51 -16.49 -5.87
N GLN A 144 27.85 -17.54 -6.60
CA GLN A 144 27.97 -18.88 -6.02
C GLN A 144 29.29 -19.06 -5.24
N GLN A 145 30.30 -18.25 -5.53
CA GLN A 145 31.65 -18.41 -4.98
C GLN A 145 31.72 -18.17 -3.47
N PRO A 146 31.09 -17.12 -2.89
CA PRO A 146 31.05 -16.93 -1.45
C PRO A 146 30.33 -18.07 -0.71
N LEU A 147 29.23 -18.58 -1.27
CA LEU A 147 28.50 -19.71 -0.69
C LEU A 147 29.34 -20.99 -0.70
N GLN A 148 30.08 -21.24 -1.79
CA GLN A 148 31.02 -22.35 -1.88
C GLN A 148 32.15 -22.24 -0.84
N LYS A 149 32.70 -21.04 -0.63
CA LYS A 149 33.72 -20.79 0.40
C LYS A 149 33.20 -21.09 1.79
N VAL A 150 31.96 -20.68 2.10
CA VAL A 150 31.32 -20.96 3.39
C VAL A 150 31.14 -22.46 3.60
N LEU A 151 30.62 -23.20 2.60
CA LEU A 151 30.49 -24.68 2.70
C LEU A 151 31.84 -25.39 2.87
N GLY A 152 32.95 -24.76 2.47
CA GLY A 152 34.31 -25.26 2.65
C GLY A 152 34.87 -25.09 4.06
N GLN A 153 34.24 -24.29 4.93
CA GLN A 153 34.69 -24.03 6.30
C GLN A 153 34.69 -25.31 7.15
N SER A 154 35.69 -25.46 8.03
CA SER A 154 35.90 -26.68 8.84
C SER A 154 34.66 -27.05 9.67
N PHE A 155 34.04 -26.09 10.35
CA PHE A 155 32.89 -26.37 11.20
C PHE A 155 31.68 -26.91 10.43
N LEU A 156 31.44 -26.47 9.19
CA LEU A 156 30.31 -26.97 8.37
C LEU A 156 30.57 -28.37 7.80
N LYS A 157 31.83 -28.81 7.73
CA LYS A 157 32.17 -30.20 7.37
C LYS A 157 31.80 -31.18 8.47
N GLU A 158 31.89 -30.75 9.73
CA GLU A 158 31.53 -31.54 10.93
C GLU A 158 30.02 -31.59 11.19
N VAL A 159 29.25 -30.72 10.51
CA VAL A 159 27.81 -30.58 10.72
C VAL A 159 27.02 -31.53 9.80
N GLY A 160 26.06 -32.26 10.36
CA GLY A 160 25.23 -33.23 9.67
C GLY A 160 24.10 -32.62 8.83
N VAL A 161 23.18 -33.48 8.37
CA VAL A 161 22.01 -33.08 7.59
C VAL A 161 20.98 -32.39 8.48
N TYR A 162 20.35 -31.34 7.98
CA TYR A 162 19.23 -30.70 8.65
C TYR A 162 17.98 -31.56 8.57
N THR A 163 17.43 -31.93 9.73
CA THR A 163 16.24 -32.78 9.85
C THR A 163 15.01 -32.00 10.36
N GLY A 164 15.05 -30.67 10.32
CA GLY A 164 14.02 -29.81 10.89
C GLY A 164 14.32 -29.33 12.31
N LEU A 165 13.54 -28.34 12.76
CA LEU A 165 13.57 -27.82 14.13
C LEU A 165 12.35 -28.36 14.88
N ASN A 166 12.57 -29.11 15.96
CA ASN A 166 11.48 -29.65 16.78
C ASN A 166 10.84 -28.59 17.70
N ARG A 167 11.50 -27.44 17.90
CA ARG A 167 11.09 -26.28 18.70
C ARG A 167 11.73 -25.01 18.13
N GLU A 168 11.19 -23.85 18.49
CA GLU A 168 11.80 -22.55 18.18
C GLU A 168 13.23 -22.45 18.73
N SER A 169 14.15 -21.90 17.93
CA SER A 169 15.54 -21.69 18.33
C SER A 169 15.79 -20.23 18.67
N LEU A 170 16.06 -19.94 19.95
CA LEU A 170 16.48 -18.63 20.42
C LEU A 170 17.75 -18.14 19.71
N VAL A 171 18.62 -19.05 19.30
CA VAL A 171 19.85 -18.71 18.57
C VAL A 171 19.52 -18.18 17.17
N LEU A 172 18.58 -18.81 16.45
CA LEU A 172 18.11 -18.32 15.15
C LEU A 172 17.23 -17.05 15.27
N GLN A 173 16.65 -16.78 16.44
CA GLN A 173 15.85 -15.57 16.66
C GLN A 173 16.70 -14.37 17.10
N GLN A 174 17.68 -14.58 17.97
CA GLN A 174 18.34 -13.49 18.71
C GLN A 174 19.86 -13.41 18.50
N LYS A 175 20.57 -14.51 18.23
CA LYS A 175 22.04 -14.46 18.13
C LYS A 175 22.47 -13.73 16.86
N THR A 176 23.28 -12.70 17.00
CA THR A 176 23.86 -11.92 15.90
C THR A 176 24.53 -12.83 14.87
N GLY A 177 24.35 -12.54 13.59
CA GLY A 177 24.74 -13.42 12.48
C GLY A 177 23.67 -14.48 12.19
N TYR A 178 23.30 -15.31 13.17
CA TYR A 178 22.27 -16.36 12.98
C TYR A 178 20.89 -15.78 12.70
N SER A 179 20.46 -14.78 13.47
CA SER A 179 19.17 -14.12 13.24
C SER A 179 19.12 -13.36 11.93
N ALA A 180 20.21 -12.70 11.56
CA ALA A 180 20.35 -12.02 10.28
C ALA A 180 20.24 -13.03 9.13
N VAL A 181 21.04 -14.10 9.14
CA VAL A 181 21.00 -15.15 8.09
C VAL A 181 19.64 -15.83 8.05
N TYR A 182 19.01 -16.09 9.19
CA TYR A 182 17.67 -16.69 9.25
C TYR A 182 16.63 -15.79 8.58
N ARG A 183 16.55 -14.50 8.94
CA ARG A 183 15.60 -13.55 8.34
C ARG A 183 15.84 -13.35 6.85
N ILE A 184 17.08 -13.10 6.47
CA ILE A 184 17.45 -12.88 5.06
C ILE A 184 17.21 -14.13 4.23
N TRP A 185 17.46 -15.33 4.76
CA TRP A 185 17.16 -16.58 4.05
C TRP A 185 15.67 -16.75 3.79
N GLN A 186 14.78 -16.35 4.71
CA GLN A 186 13.34 -16.43 4.48
C GLN A 186 12.95 -15.56 3.28
N GLU A 187 13.51 -14.35 3.18
CA GLU A 187 13.29 -13.46 2.03
C GLU A 187 13.91 -14.02 0.74
N LEU A 188 15.18 -14.44 0.80
CA LEU A 188 15.93 -15.00 -0.33
C LEU A 188 15.25 -16.27 -0.88
N ARG A 189 14.67 -17.10 0.01
CA ARG A 189 13.99 -18.34 -0.37
C ARG A 189 12.84 -18.10 -1.35
N PHE A 190 12.09 -17.00 -1.23
CA PHE A 190 11.01 -16.70 -2.17
C PHE A 190 11.56 -16.53 -3.60
N TYR A 191 12.64 -15.76 -3.76
CA TYR A 191 13.32 -15.60 -5.05
C TYR A 191 13.88 -16.92 -5.57
N LEU A 192 14.56 -17.68 -4.71
CA LEU A 192 15.22 -18.91 -5.10
C LEU A 192 14.26 -20.07 -5.42
N ASP A 193 13.11 -20.15 -4.75
CA ASP A 193 12.09 -21.16 -5.02
C ASP A 193 11.41 -20.89 -6.38
N VAL A 194 11.21 -19.61 -6.77
CA VAL A 194 10.80 -19.24 -8.14
C VAL A 194 11.85 -19.69 -9.17
N PHE A 195 13.15 -19.49 -8.90
CA PHE A 195 14.22 -19.95 -9.80
C PHE A 195 14.26 -21.48 -9.96
N GLY A 196 14.01 -22.22 -8.88
CA GLY A 196 14.10 -23.69 -8.84
C GLY A 196 12.96 -24.39 -9.57
N ASN A 197 11.73 -23.88 -9.45
CA ASN A 197 10.52 -24.57 -9.91
C ASN A 197 10.24 -24.42 -11.42
N GLN A 198 10.93 -23.53 -12.13
CA GLN A 198 10.68 -23.32 -13.55
C GLN A 198 11.51 -24.25 -14.44
N SER A 199 10.85 -24.96 -15.35
CA SER A 199 11.48 -25.91 -16.28
C SER A 199 12.23 -25.25 -17.43
N SER A 200 11.93 -23.97 -17.73
CA SER A 200 12.66 -23.15 -18.71
C SER A 200 12.67 -21.68 -18.27
N ILE A 201 13.78 -20.99 -18.49
CA ILE A 201 13.87 -19.55 -18.21
C ILE A 201 13.45 -18.81 -19.48
N SER A 202 12.23 -18.28 -19.44
CA SER A 202 11.64 -17.39 -20.46
C SER A 202 11.44 -15.99 -19.85
N MET A 203 11.05 -14.97 -20.62
CA MET A 203 10.64 -13.65 -20.08
C MET A 203 9.55 -13.76 -19.00
N LYS A 204 8.76 -14.84 -19.00
CA LYS A 204 7.84 -15.18 -17.90
C LYS A 204 8.53 -15.32 -16.55
N SER A 205 9.75 -15.88 -16.52
CA SER A 205 10.53 -16.05 -15.30
C SER A 205 10.87 -14.72 -14.63
N VAL A 206 11.32 -13.75 -15.43
CA VAL A 206 11.73 -12.43 -14.95
C VAL A 206 10.50 -11.59 -14.57
N ALA A 207 9.40 -11.74 -15.31
CA ALA A 207 8.13 -11.14 -14.95
C ALA A 207 7.61 -11.65 -13.60
N GLU A 208 7.64 -12.97 -13.37
CA GLU A 208 7.24 -13.57 -12.08
C GLU A 208 8.16 -13.12 -10.93
N ILE A 209 9.47 -12.96 -11.17
CA ILE A 209 10.40 -12.43 -10.15
C ILE A 209 10.07 -10.96 -9.84
N TYR A 210 9.80 -10.16 -10.87
CA TYR A 210 9.42 -8.77 -10.72
C TYR A 210 8.11 -8.61 -9.94
N GLU A 211 7.12 -9.49 -10.20
CA GLU A 211 5.86 -9.56 -9.46
C GLU A 211 6.07 -9.82 -7.97
N VAL A 212 6.84 -10.87 -7.63
CA VAL A 212 7.21 -11.18 -6.24
C VAL A 212 7.96 -10.02 -5.60
N TRP A 213 8.86 -9.36 -6.34
CA TRP A 213 9.56 -8.19 -5.83
C TRP A 213 8.62 -7.02 -5.56
N CYS A 214 7.68 -6.71 -6.46
CA CYS A 214 6.67 -5.67 -6.26
C CYS A 214 5.83 -5.94 -4.99
N PHE A 215 5.45 -7.20 -4.79
CA PHE A 215 4.72 -7.64 -3.60
C PHE A 215 5.52 -7.42 -2.31
N LEU A 216 6.81 -7.81 -2.31
CA LEU A 216 7.69 -7.60 -1.16
C LEU A 216 8.00 -6.12 -0.93
N CYS A 217 8.09 -5.31 -1.99
CA CYS A 217 8.25 -3.86 -1.91
C CYS A 217 7.03 -3.22 -1.22
N LEU A 218 5.80 -3.58 -1.62
CA LEU A 218 4.57 -3.15 -0.93
C LEU A 218 4.53 -3.59 0.53
N LYS A 219 4.97 -4.82 0.83
CA LYS A 219 5.11 -5.29 2.21
C LYS A 219 6.09 -4.43 3.01
N GLN A 220 7.23 -4.09 2.42
CA GLN A 220 8.26 -3.25 3.05
C GLN A 220 7.72 -1.85 3.32
N ILE A 221 7.01 -1.24 2.36
CA ILE A 221 6.36 0.06 2.52
C ILE A 221 5.40 0.07 3.71
N LEU A 222 4.58 -0.98 3.85
CA LEU A 222 3.67 -1.10 4.98
C LEU A 222 4.44 -1.13 6.32
N GLU A 223 5.47 -1.97 6.41
CA GLU A 223 6.21 -2.18 7.66
C GLU A 223 7.12 -1.01 8.05
N GLN A 224 7.88 -0.48 7.10
CA GLN A 224 8.97 0.47 7.36
C GLN A 224 8.49 1.92 7.28
N ASP A 225 7.62 2.24 6.31
CA ASP A 225 7.27 3.63 6.00
C ASP A 225 5.87 4.03 6.52
N LEU A 226 4.94 3.06 6.63
CA LEU A 226 3.57 3.30 7.11
C LEU A 226 3.35 2.85 8.57
N GLY A 227 4.37 2.26 9.19
CA GLY A 227 4.41 1.86 10.60
C GLY A 227 3.43 0.75 10.97
N PHE A 228 3.15 -0.16 10.03
CA PHE A 228 2.39 -1.36 10.30
C PHE A 228 3.26 -2.46 10.90
N GLU A 229 2.75 -3.10 11.95
CA GLU A 229 3.38 -4.27 12.56
C GLU A 229 2.74 -5.55 12.02
N LEU A 230 3.58 -6.51 11.63
CA LEU A 230 3.14 -7.82 11.18
C LEU A 230 2.57 -8.62 12.37
N VAL A 231 1.33 -9.08 12.25
CA VAL A 231 0.68 -9.90 13.27
C VAL A 231 1.08 -11.37 13.07
N GLU A 232 1.84 -11.93 14.02
CA GLU A 232 2.15 -13.36 14.03
C GLU A 232 0.87 -14.19 14.14
N ASN A 233 0.72 -15.13 13.22
CA ASN A 233 -0.45 -16.00 13.17
C ASN A 233 -0.16 -17.26 14.01
N SER A 234 -0.95 -17.49 15.05
CA SER A 234 -0.81 -18.65 15.94
C SER A 234 -0.89 -19.96 15.15
N ALA A 235 0.21 -20.70 15.15
CA ALA A 235 0.31 -22.06 14.63
C ALA A 235 -0.66 -23.00 15.35
N LYS A 236 -1.82 -23.30 14.76
CA LYS A 236 -2.59 -24.53 15.07
C LYS A 236 -3.64 -24.79 13.99
N LYS A 237 -3.35 -25.82 13.19
CA LYS A 237 -4.15 -26.42 12.11
C LYS A 237 -4.37 -25.51 10.90
N LEU A 238 -3.61 -25.79 9.82
CA LEU A 238 -4.06 -25.94 8.43
C LEU A 238 -2.83 -26.09 7.53
N ALA A 239 -2.99 -26.79 6.40
CA ALA A 239 -1.90 -27.21 5.52
C ALA A 239 -1.04 -26.03 5.05
N GLN A 240 0.25 -26.13 5.29
CA GLN A 240 1.29 -25.26 4.77
C GLN A 240 1.37 -25.48 3.26
N ASN A 241 1.04 -24.47 2.46
CA ASN A 241 1.50 -24.42 1.07
C ASN A 241 2.87 -23.71 1.03
N ASP A 242 3.56 -23.83 -0.11
CA ASP A 242 4.98 -23.48 -0.35
C ASP A 242 5.41 -22.05 0.08
N PHE A 243 4.48 -21.16 0.40
CA PHE A 243 4.69 -19.73 0.70
C PHE A 243 4.38 -19.29 2.16
N PHE A 244 4.19 -20.22 3.13
CA PHE A 244 3.84 -19.87 4.53
C PHE A 244 2.55 -19.03 4.67
N GLU A 245 1.58 -19.34 3.84
CA GLU A 245 0.32 -18.62 3.69
C GLU A 245 -0.82 -19.22 4.54
N TYR A 246 -1.55 -18.38 5.28
CA TYR A 246 -2.69 -18.81 6.10
C TYR A 246 -3.98 -18.87 5.28
N GLN A 247 -4.60 -20.06 5.21
CA GLN A 247 -5.82 -20.27 4.44
C GLN A 247 -7.09 -19.85 5.21
N LEU A 248 -7.84 -18.89 4.69
CA LEU A 248 -9.21 -18.58 5.09
C LEU A 248 -10.17 -18.65 3.90
N LYS A 249 -11.47 -18.87 4.15
CA LYS A 249 -12.51 -19.19 3.15
C LYS A 249 -12.92 -18.02 2.22
N ASP A 250 -12.24 -16.87 2.28
CA ASP A 250 -12.76 -15.58 1.76
C ASP A 250 -12.03 -15.02 0.52
N GLY A 251 -11.51 -15.88 -0.37
CA GLY A 251 -10.82 -15.45 -1.61
C GLY A 251 -9.41 -14.87 -1.44
N MET A 252 -9.16 -14.13 -0.36
CA MET A 252 -7.85 -13.62 0.09
C MET A 252 -7.11 -14.66 0.95
N ARG A 253 -6.91 -15.85 0.38
CA ARG A 253 -6.11 -16.93 1.01
C ARG A 253 -4.65 -16.47 1.07
N GLY A 254 -3.98 -16.70 2.19
CA GLY A 254 -2.53 -16.47 2.31
C GLY A 254 -2.06 -15.06 2.66
N ALA A 255 -2.97 -14.10 2.83
CA ALA A 255 -2.59 -12.71 3.06
C ALA A 255 -1.75 -12.50 4.34
N PHE A 256 -0.70 -11.66 4.25
CA PHE A 256 -0.03 -11.09 5.41
C PHE A 256 -0.98 -10.13 6.13
N ARG A 257 -0.98 -10.16 7.46
CA ARG A 257 -1.87 -9.36 8.30
C ARG A 257 -1.09 -8.38 9.11
N PHE A 258 -1.55 -7.14 9.10
CA PHE A 258 -0.87 -6.04 9.74
C PHE A 258 -1.80 -5.27 10.67
N LYS A 259 -1.23 -4.72 11.73
CA LYS A 259 -1.88 -3.79 12.65
C LYS A 259 -1.03 -2.54 12.81
N ARG A 260 -1.68 -1.39 12.91
CA ARG A 260 -1.04 -0.13 13.26
C ARG A 260 -1.58 0.39 14.59
N ALA A 261 -0.81 1.22 15.27
CA ALA A 261 -1.11 1.72 16.62
C ALA A 261 -2.44 2.48 16.73
N ASP A 262 -2.88 3.11 15.66
CA ASP A 262 -4.16 3.84 15.56
C ASP A 262 -5.39 2.91 15.38
N GLY A 263 -5.19 1.60 15.36
CA GLY A 263 -6.24 0.60 15.20
C GLY A 263 -6.58 0.26 13.75
N VAL A 264 -5.92 0.89 12.77
CA VAL A 264 -6.02 0.53 11.35
C VAL A 264 -5.39 -0.85 11.13
N THR A 265 -6.05 -1.68 10.34
CA THR A 265 -5.54 -3.02 9.98
C THR A 265 -5.41 -3.16 8.48
N ALA A 266 -4.36 -3.82 8.01
CA ALA A 266 -4.14 -4.08 6.59
C ALA A 266 -3.94 -5.57 6.31
N ARG A 267 -4.34 -5.99 5.10
CA ARG A 267 -4.12 -7.33 4.56
C ARG A 267 -3.49 -7.20 3.18
N LEU A 268 -2.33 -7.83 2.99
CA LEU A 268 -1.63 -7.86 1.71
C LEU A 268 -1.60 -9.30 1.19
N ALA A 269 -2.21 -9.55 0.03
CA ALA A 269 -2.26 -10.88 -0.60
C ALA A 269 -1.54 -10.89 -1.95
N HIS A 270 -0.86 -11.99 -2.24
CA HIS A 270 -0.27 -12.31 -3.53
C HIS A 270 -1.23 -13.24 -4.28
N GLU A 271 -1.53 -12.92 -5.53
CA GLU A 271 -2.33 -13.74 -6.43
C GLU A 271 -3.70 -14.23 -5.91
N PRO A 272 -4.48 -13.42 -5.15
CA PRO A 272 -5.77 -13.88 -4.62
C PRO A 272 -6.77 -14.17 -5.73
N THR A 273 -7.58 -15.21 -5.54
CA THR A 273 -8.59 -15.61 -6.53
C THR A 273 -9.98 -15.18 -6.09
N PHE A 274 -10.61 -14.31 -6.88
CA PHE A 274 -11.99 -13.88 -6.67
C PHE A 274 -12.93 -14.63 -7.61
N ASN A 275 -13.87 -15.36 -7.03
CA ASN A 275 -14.89 -16.14 -7.74
C ASN A 275 -16.29 -15.86 -7.16
N LYS A 276 -17.33 -16.49 -7.75
CA LYS A 276 -18.73 -16.33 -7.32
C LYS A 276 -18.99 -16.64 -5.83
N ALA A 277 -18.16 -17.48 -5.21
CA ALA A 277 -18.33 -17.92 -3.83
C ALA A 277 -17.63 -17.03 -2.79
N SER A 278 -16.81 -16.07 -3.24
CA SER A 278 -16.05 -15.15 -2.37
C SER A 278 -16.96 -14.05 -1.79
N GLN A 279 -16.60 -13.42 -0.66
CA GLN A 279 -17.37 -12.27 -0.14
C GLN A 279 -17.31 -11.09 -1.11
N ILE A 280 -16.09 -10.80 -1.58
CA ILE A 280 -15.85 -9.96 -2.76
C ILE A 280 -15.81 -10.92 -3.96
N ARG A 281 -16.78 -10.83 -4.86
CA ARG A 281 -16.94 -11.82 -5.94
C ARG A 281 -16.88 -11.18 -7.30
N SER A 282 -16.40 -11.98 -8.24
CA SER A 282 -16.63 -11.78 -9.67
C SER A 282 -17.76 -12.70 -10.15
N TYR A 283 -18.61 -12.19 -11.03
CA TYR A 283 -19.83 -12.88 -11.48
C TYR A 283 -19.65 -13.69 -12.75
N LEU A 284 -18.77 -13.29 -13.67
CA LEU A 284 -18.66 -13.94 -14.98
C LEU A 284 -17.43 -14.82 -15.05
N VAL A 285 -16.26 -14.23 -14.79
CA VAL A 285 -14.96 -14.90 -14.89
C VAL A 285 -14.18 -14.73 -13.60
N ASN A 286 -13.38 -15.73 -13.22
CA ASN A 286 -12.50 -15.57 -12.07
C ASN A 286 -11.51 -14.44 -12.31
N GLN A 287 -11.30 -13.58 -11.32
CA GLN A 287 -10.29 -12.53 -11.36
C GLN A 287 -9.14 -12.91 -10.44
N LYS A 288 -7.92 -12.71 -10.91
CA LYS A 288 -6.68 -13.02 -10.20
C LYS A 288 -5.68 -11.87 -10.39
N PRO A 289 -5.86 -10.73 -9.70
CA PRO A 289 -4.83 -9.68 -9.66
C PRO A 289 -3.58 -10.20 -8.95
N ASP A 290 -2.41 -9.66 -9.28
CA ASP A 290 -1.14 -10.12 -8.71
C ASP A 290 -1.00 -9.71 -7.24
N ILE A 291 -1.45 -8.51 -6.88
CA ILE A 291 -1.34 -8.00 -5.51
C ILE A 291 -2.63 -7.29 -5.10
N VAL A 292 -3.10 -7.58 -3.88
CA VAL A 292 -4.26 -6.90 -3.30
C VAL A 292 -3.94 -6.40 -1.91
N LEU A 293 -4.14 -5.09 -1.73
CA LEU A 293 -4.06 -4.43 -0.44
C LEU A 293 -5.48 -4.09 0.04
N GLU A 294 -5.91 -4.72 1.14
CA GLU A 294 -7.16 -4.40 1.84
C GLU A 294 -6.82 -3.66 3.14
N VAL A 295 -7.37 -2.47 3.33
CA VAL A 295 -7.25 -1.69 4.58
C VAL A 295 -8.62 -1.56 5.24
N THR A 296 -8.69 -1.87 6.52
CA THR A 296 -9.90 -1.75 7.35
C THR A 296 -9.67 -0.72 8.44
N LEU A 297 -10.56 0.28 8.50
CA LEU A 297 -10.55 1.29 9.55
C LEU A 297 -11.30 0.78 10.81
N PRO A 298 -10.84 1.15 12.02
CA PRO A 298 -11.54 0.87 13.27
C PRO A 298 -12.90 1.58 13.30
N LYS A 299 -13.83 1.01 14.07
CA LYS A 299 -15.16 1.61 14.27
C LYS A 299 -15.01 2.90 15.08
N THR A 300 -15.45 4.03 14.52
CA THR A 300 -15.52 5.31 15.23
C THR A 300 -16.71 5.31 16.18
N ALA A 301 -16.46 5.60 17.47
CA ALA A 301 -17.50 5.62 18.52
C ALA A 301 -18.58 6.70 18.30
N ASN A 302 -18.33 7.69 17.42
CA ASN A 302 -19.17 8.88 17.23
C ASN A 302 -19.95 8.89 15.91
N SER A 303 -19.95 7.80 15.14
CA SER A 303 -20.86 7.68 14.00
C SER A 303 -22.18 7.10 14.52
N GLY A 304 -23.23 7.92 14.51
CA GLY A 304 -24.57 7.58 14.99
C GLY A 304 -25.05 6.19 14.55
N SER A 305 -25.98 5.65 15.33
CA SER A 305 -26.37 4.23 15.47
C SER A 305 -26.80 3.44 14.21
N ASP A 306 -26.62 3.97 13.00
CA ASP A 306 -27.21 3.42 11.77
C ASP A 306 -26.21 2.94 10.70
N SER A 307 -24.89 3.05 10.91
CA SER A 307 -23.89 2.44 10.02
C SER A 307 -22.93 1.52 10.76
N SER A 308 -23.39 0.31 11.10
CA SER A 308 -22.61 -0.72 11.80
C SER A 308 -21.50 -1.38 10.96
N GLU A 309 -21.31 -0.96 9.70
CA GLU A 309 -20.38 -1.57 8.75
C GLU A 309 -18.94 -1.07 8.94
N LYS A 310 -17.99 -2.01 8.99
CA LYS A 310 -16.56 -1.70 8.97
C LYS A 310 -16.23 -1.06 7.61
N LYS A 311 -15.64 0.13 7.61
CA LYS A 311 -15.16 0.77 6.37
C LYS A 311 -13.89 0.07 5.90
N GLN A 312 -13.94 -0.47 4.69
CA GLN A 312 -12.88 -1.27 4.09
C GLN A 312 -12.59 -0.75 2.69
N PHE A 313 -11.31 -0.61 2.38
CA PHE A 313 -10.81 -0.06 1.13
C PHE A 313 -9.87 -1.07 0.50
N ILE A 314 -10.00 -1.24 -0.82
CA ILE A 314 -9.21 -2.22 -1.58
C ILE A 314 -8.50 -1.52 -2.71
N TRP A 315 -7.19 -1.71 -2.78
CA TRP A 315 -6.36 -1.34 -3.92
C TRP A 315 -5.81 -2.59 -4.58
N LEU A 316 -5.88 -2.62 -5.91
CA LEU A 316 -5.38 -3.72 -6.73
C LEU A 316 -4.11 -3.27 -7.43
N PHE A 317 -3.10 -4.13 -7.45
CA PHE A 317 -1.88 -3.91 -8.20
C PHE A 317 -1.55 -5.12 -9.06
N ASP A 318 -0.99 -4.86 -10.24
CA ASP A 318 -0.61 -5.90 -11.20
C ASP A 318 0.73 -5.55 -11.81
N ALA A 319 1.71 -6.45 -11.67
CA ALA A 319 3.08 -6.21 -12.01
C ALA A 319 3.34 -6.57 -13.48
N LYS A 320 3.75 -5.58 -14.27
CA LYS A 320 4.04 -5.73 -15.69
C LYS A 320 5.50 -5.47 -15.96
N TYR A 321 6.27 -6.54 -16.15
CA TYR A 321 7.69 -6.47 -16.51
C TYR A 321 7.90 -6.18 -18.00
N ARG A 322 7.40 -5.02 -18.45
CA ARG A 322 7.53 -4.51 -19.81
C ARG A 322 7.18 -3.03 -19.82
N ILE A 323 7.82 -2.29 -20.72
CA ILE A 323 7.66 -0.85 -20.87
C ILE A 323 7.30 -0.53 -22.32
N GLU A 324 6.58 0.56 -22.52
CA GLU A 324 6.32 1.18 -23.83
C GLU A 324 6.69 2.67 -23.75
N ASP A 325 7.12 3.25 -24.85
CA ASP A 325 7.42 4.67 -24.88
C ASP A 325 6.11 5.48 -24.86
N ILE A 326 6.02 6.46 -23.95
CA ILE A 326 4.88 7.37 -23.85
C ILE A 326 5.32 8.81 -24.07
N LYS A 327 4.39 9.62 -24.57
CA LYS A 327 4.57 11.05 -24.79
C LYS A 327 4.02 11.80 -23.57
N THR A 328 4.83 12.65 -22.97
CA THR A 328 4.45 13.54 -21.86
C THR A 328 4.63 15.01 -22.24
N ASN A 329 3.92 15.90 -21.55
CA ASN A 329 4.17 17.34 -21.65
C ASN A 329 5.34 17.77 -20.73
N LEU A 330 5.67 19.07 -20.72
CA LEU A 330 6.73 19.63 -19.88
C LEU A 330 6.54 19.47 -18.35
N LYS A 331 5.32 19.16 -17.90
CA LYS A 331 5.01 18.84 -16.49
C LYS A 331 5.08 17.34 -16.21
N ASN A 332 5.57 16.57 -17.18
CA ASN A 332 5.59 15.11 -17.20
C ASN A 332 4.21 14.44 -17.25
N GLU A 333 3.13 15.14 -17.58
CA GLU A 333 1.78 14.55 -17.65
C GLU A 333 1.59 13.77 -18.96
N PHE A 334 0.97 12.58 -18.89
CA PHE A 334 0.69 11.74 -20.06
C PHE A 334 -0.25 12.45 -21.06
N ILE A 335 0.19 12.55 -22.33
CA ILE A 335 -0.59 13.13 -23.42
C ILE A 335 -0.90 12.14 -24.55
N GLY A 336 -0.27 10.97 -24.56
CA GLY A 336 -0.56 9.90 -25.52
C GLY A 336 0.64 9.04 -25.85
N LYS A 337 0.51 8.22 -26.89
CA LYS A 337 1.61 7.44 -27.45
C LYS A 337 2.36 8.25 -28.51
N PRO A 338 3.70 8.20 -28.54
CA PRO A 338 4.47 8.83 -29.59
C PRO A 338 4.23 8.10 -30.91
N THR A 339 4.10 8.85 -31.99
CA THR A 339 4.09 8.28 -33.35
C THR A 339 5.52 7.94 -33.78
N GLU A 340 5.70 7.15 -34.84
CA GLU A 340 7.03 6.90 -35.42
C GLU A 340 7.77 8.20 -35.80
N LYS A 341 7.03 9.25 -36.18
CA LYS A 341 7.60 10.56 -36.48
C LYS A 341 8.09 11.26 -35.22
N ASP A 342 7.32 11.19 -34.13
CA ASP A 342 7.72 11.75 -32.84
C ASP A 342 9.00 11.07 -32.32
N LEU A 343 9.07 9.73 -32.39
CA LEU A 343 10.24 8.95 -31.97
C LEU A 343 11.50 9.32 -32.78
N LYS A 344 11.41 9.31 -34.12
CA LYS A 344 12.54 9.69 -34.97
C LYS A 344 12.99 11.13 -34.73
N TYR A 345 12.03 12.03 -34.51
CA TYR A 345 12.33 13.43 -34.21
C TYR A 345 13.04 13.54 -32.85
N TRP A 346 12.52 12.90 -31.81
CA TRP A 346 13.11 12.88 -30.46
C TRP A 346 14.53 12.29 -30.45
N GLU A 347 14.75 11.16 -31.12
CA GLU A 347 16.04 10.49 -31.22
C GLU A 347 17.08 11.29 -32.01
N SER A 348 16.63 12.12 -32.96
CA SER A 348 17.52 12.99 -33.74
C SER A 348 18.06 14.20 -32.97
N LYS A 349 17.54 14.46 -31.76
CA LYS A 349 17.89 15.63 -30.94
C LYS A 349 18.92 15.30 -29.88
N THR A 350 19.80 16.25 -29.62
CA THR A 350 20.70 16.21 -28.46
C THR A 350 19.92 16.45 -27.17
N ASP A 351 20.48 16.06 -26.03
CA ASP A 351 19.78 16.21 -24.74
C ASP A 351 19.43 17.66 -24.41
N ILE A 352 20.29 18.62 -24.80
CA ILE A 352 20.02 20.06 -24.67
C ILE A 352 18.87 20.50 -25.59
N GLU A 353 18.79 19.98 -26.81
CA GLU A 353 17.69 20.31 -27.72
C GLU A 353 16.35 19.70 -27.27
N LYS A 354 16.38 18.52 -26.62
CA LYS A 354 15.17 17.87 -26.09
C LYS A 354 14.49 18.71 -25.01
N GLU A 355 15.25 19.45 -24.21
CA GLU A 355 14.71 20.38 -23.21
C GLU A 355 13.88 21.52 -23.82
N SER A 356 14.09 21.84 -25.10
CA SER A 356 13.36 22.89 -25.82
C SER A 356 12.09 22.41 -26.53
N LEU A 357 11.81 21.09 -26.51
CA LEU A 357 10.62 20.51 -27.12
C LEU A 357 9.39 20.70 -26.22
N ASP A 358 8.21 20.75 -26.83
CA ASP A 358 6.93 20.83 -26.11
C ASP A 358 6.48 19.49 -25.52
N PHE A 359 7.22 18.41 -25.79
CA PHE A 359 6.97 17.08 -25.27
C PHE A 359 8.26 16.36 -24.88
N THR A 360 8.12 15.34 -24.04
CA THR A 360 9.18 14.38 -23.68
C THR A 360 8.72 12.96 -24.01
N ILE A 361 9.66 12.08 -24.34
CA ILE A 361 9.40 10.64 -24.45
C ILE A 361 10.01 9.94 -23.24
N VAL A 362 9.18 9.23 -22.47
CA VAL A 362 9.57 8.56 -21.23
C VAL A 362 9.05 7.12 -21.17
N ASP A 363 9.54 6.34 -20.20
CA ASP A 363 9.09 4.97 -19.95
C ASP A 363 7.64 4.94 -19.42
N GLY A 364 6.73 4.34 -20.17
CA GLY A 364 5.36 4.11 -19.76
C GLY A 364 5.02 2.64 -19.60
N VAL A 365 3.85 2.39 -19.01
CA VAL A 365 3.25 1.07 -18.98
C VAL A 365 2.47 0.82 -20.29
N PRO A 366 2.45 -0.42 -20.81
CA PRO A 366 1.65 -0.74 -21.98
C PRO A 366 0.13 -0.60 -21.78
N ASP A 367 -0.59 -0.26 -22.84
CA ASP A 367 -2.05 0.00 -22.78
C ASP A 367 -2.88 -1.17 -22.26
N ASP A 368 -2.53 -2.40 -22.63
CA ASP A 368 -3.25 -3.59 -22.18
C ASP A 368 -3.12 -3.83 -20.67
N ALA A 369 -2.06 -3.33 -20.04
CA ALA A 369 -1.94 -3.32 -18.57
C ALA A 369 -2.95 -2.35 -17.93
N ILE A 370 -3.10 -1.14 -18.48
CA ILE A 370 -4.10 -0.17 -18.03
C ILE A 370 -5.51 -0.71 -18.25
N ASN A 371 -5.78 -1.33 -19.41
CA ASN A 371 -7.06 -1.98 -19.71
C ASN A 371 -7.37 -3.12 -18.73
N GLN A 372 -6.35 -3.86 -18.29
CA GLN A 372 -6.50 -4.88 -17.26
C GLN A 372 -6.94 -4.26 -15.92
N MET A 373 -6.49 -3.04 -15.59
CA MET A 373 -6.88 -2.36 -14.35
C MET A 373 -8.34 -1.92 -14.39
N HIS A 374 -8.81 -1.39 -15.52
CA HIS A 374 -10.25 -1.14 -15.74
C HIS A 374 -11.08 -2.41 -15.53
N ARG A 375 -10.64 -3.54 -16.09
CA ARG A 375 -11.31 -4.83 -15.93
C ARG A 375 -11.41 -5.24 -14.46
N TYR A 376 -10.31 -5.15 -13.70
CA TYR A 376 -10.31 -5.58 -12.30
C TYR A 376 -11.17 -4.69 -11.41
N ARG A 377 -11.06 -3.36 -11.55
CA ARG A 377 -11.87 -2.41 -10.79
C ARG A 377 -13.36 -2.66 -10.96
N ASP A 378 -13.79 -2.97 -12.19
CA ASP A 378 -15.20 -3.10 -12.51
C ASP A 378 -15.76 -4.51 -12.28
N ALA A 379 -14.91 -5.55 -12.25
CA ALA A 379 -15.35 -6.93 -12.11
C ALA A 379 -15.64 -7.36 -10.65
N LEU A 380 -15.07 -6.68 -9.66
CA LEU A 380 -15.20 -7.06 -8.25
C LEU A 380 -16.37 -6.35 -7.56
N ILE A 381 -17.28 -7.14 -7.00
CA ILE A 381 -18.47 -6.66 -6.30
C ILE A 381 -18.54 -7.26 -4.91
N ARG A 382 -18.80 -6.42 -3.91
CA ARG A 382 -19.10 -6.84 -2.54
C ARG A 382 -20.60 -6.91 -2.32
N LEU A 383 -21.03 -7.92 -1.56
CA LEU A 383 -22.37 -8.04 -1.02
C LEU A 383 -22.33 -7.71 0.48
N SER A 384 -23.14 -6.75 0.94
CA SER A 384 -23.37 -6.56 2.37
C SER A 384 -24.13 -7.78 2.91
N GLU A 385 -23.73 -8.31 4.06
CA GLU A 385 -24.52 -9.36 4.72
C GLU A 385 -25.87 -8.76 5.15
N PRO A 386 -27.00 -9.43 4.92
CA PRO A 386 -28.25 -9.05 5.56
C PRO A 386 -28.07 -9.21 7.08
N HIS A 387 -28.42 -8.17 7.84
CA HIS A 387 -28.35 -8.15 9.31
C HIS A 387 -28.82 -9.49 9.92
N ASP A 388 -27.95 -10.09 10.73
CA ASP A 388 -28.15 -11.25 11.59
C ASP A 388 -29.35 -12.16 11.28
N SER A 389 -29.07 -13.29 10.62
CA SER A 389 -29.93 -14.47 10.54
C SER A 389 -30.00 -15.24 11.88
N LYS A 390 -30.27 -14.53 12.98
CA LYS A 390 -30.54 -15.10 14.30
C LYS A 390 -31.72 -14.41 14.99
N SER A 391 -32.84 -14.24 14.30
CA SER A 391 -34.19 -14.15 14.89
C SER A 391 -35.24 -14.24 13.76
N PRO A 392 -35.83 -15.42 13.48
CA PRO A 392 -36.98 -15.52 12.60
C PRO A 392 -38.24 -15.18 13.40
N SER A 393 -38.36 -13.92 13.82
CA SER A 393 -39.57 -13.44 14.51
C SER A 393 -39.75 -11.95 14.29
N SER A 394 -40.04 -11.56 13.04
CA SER A 394 -40.99 -10.50 12.66
C SER A 394 -40.78 -10.11 11.19
N GLY A 395 -41.73 -10.50 10.33
CA GLY A 395 -42.30 -9.67 9.26
C GLY A 395 -41.48 -9.15 8.07
N ASN A 396 -40.14 -9.08 8.08
CA ASN A 396 -39.38 -8.45 6.99
C ASN A 396 -38.60 -9.46 6.13
N ALA A 397 -39.32 -10.33 5.43
CA ALA A 397 -38.77 -11.15 4.37
C ALA A 397 -38.67 -10.31 3.07
N GLY A 398 -37.47 -9.90 2.67
CA GLY A 398 -37.28 -9.36 1.31
C GLY A 398 -36.14 -8.39 1.01
N GLN A 399 -35.26 -8.03 1.95
CA GLN A 399 -34.12 -7.17 1.58
C GLN A 399 -33.02 -8.01 0.92
N SER A 400 -32.86 -7.84 -0.39
CA SER A 400 -31.71 -8.35 -1.14
C SER A 400 -30.42 -7.71 -0.61
N PRO A 401 -29.30 -8.45 -0.57
CA PRO A 401 -28.02 -7.91 -0.08
C PRO A 401 -27.63 -6.70 -0.94
N LYS A 402 -27.27 -5.58 -0.28
CA LYS A 402 -26.82 -4.39 -0.99
C LYS A 402 -25.50 -4.70 -1.68
N LYS A 403 -25.39 -4.29 -2.95
CA LYS A 403 -24.17 -4.44 -3.75
C LYS A 403 -23.37 -3.16 -3.66
N SER A 404 -22.06 -3.27 -3.46
CA SER A 404 -21.14 -2.15 -3.54
C SER A 404 -19.89 -2.52 -4.33
N ARG A 405 -19.22 -1.51 -4.88
CA ARG A 405 -17.90 -1.64 -5.50
C ARG A 405 -16.85 -1.35 -4.43
N PRO A 406 -16.09 -2.35 -3.97
CA PRO A 406 -15.16 -2.18 -2.86
C PRO A 406 -13.76 -1.70 -3.32
N VAL A 407 -13.48 -1.77 -4.62
CA VAL A 407 -12.19 -1.40 -5.21
C VAL A 407 -12.12 0.11 -5.39
N PHE A 408 -11.17 0.73 -4.72
CA PHE A 408 -10.95 2.17 -4.71
C PHE A 408 -9.96 2.62 -5.77
N GLY A 409 -8.99 1.76 -6.10
CA GLY A 409 -8.07 2.00 -7.20
C GLY A 409 -7.46 0.71 -7.73
N ALA A 410 -7.06 0.75 -8.99
CA ALA A 410 -6.38 -0.35 -9.67
C ALA A 410 -5.20 0.19 -10.47
N PHE A 411 -3.99 -0.30 -10.19
CA PHE A 411 -2.76 0.28 -10.72
C PHE A 411 -1.83 -0.78 -11.30
N ALA A 412 -1.23 -0.47 -12.44
CA ALA A 412 -0.13 -1.28 -12.96
C ALA A 412 1.18 -0.88 -12.26
N LEU A 413 2.00 -1.86 -11.88
CA LEU A 413 3.37 -1.66 -11.41
C LEU A 413 4.30 -2.00 -12.55
N TYR A 414 5.16 -1.08 -12.95
CA TYR A 414 6.02 -1.29 -14.11
C TYR A 414 7.44 -0.79 -13.84
N PRO A 415 8.46 -1.43 -14.43
CA PRO A 415 9.87 -1.14 -14.17
C PRO A 415 10.39 0.08 -14.97
N GLY A 416 9.63 1.18 -15.01
CA GLY A 416 10.05 2.42 -15.65
C GLY A 416 11.13 3.15 -14.86
N PHE A 417 12.11 3.73 -15.54
CA PHE A 417 13.22 4.42 -14.89
C PHE A 417 12.96 5.92 -14.72
N PHE A 418 12.77 6.36 -13.48
CA PHE A 418 12.51 7.76 -13.13
C PHE A 418 13.27 8.17 -11.87
N ASP A 419 13.75 9.41 -11.83
CA ASP A 419 14.10 10.07 -10.58
C ASP A 419 12.81 10.56 -9.91
N GLN A 420 12.17 9.69 -9.12
CA GLN A 420 10.86 9.95 -8.53
C GLN A 420 10.89 11.05 -7.46
N ALA A 421 12.08 11.48 -7.01
CA ALA A 421 12.22 12.57 -6.05
C ALA A 421 12.09 13.95 -6.73
N THR A 422 12.44 14.05 -8.01
CA THR A 422 12.45 15.33 -8.75
C THR A 422 11.37 15.40 -9.84
N THR A 423 10.84 14.25 -10.27
CA THR A 423 9.83 14.17 -11.33
C THR A 423 8.48 13.73 -10.78
N SER A 424 7.40 14.27 -11.37
CA SER A 424 6.02 13.86 -11.06
C SER A 424 5.66 12.57 -11.81
N ASN A 425 4.79 11.73 -11.25
CA ASN A 425 4.31 10.53 -11.93
C ASN A 425 3.47 10.92 -13.18
N PRO A 426 3.77 10.41 -14.38
CA PRO A 426 2.99 10.71 -15.58
C PRO A 426 1.51 10.38 -15.52
N TYR A 427 1.14 9.41 -14.68
CA TYR A 427 -0.23 8.93 -14.52
C TYR A 427 -0.98 9.63 -13.37
N THR A 428 -0.40 10.64 -12.70
CA THR A 428 -1.00 11.31 -11.52
C THR A 428 -2.41 11.79 -11.80
N ALA A 429 -2.63 12.52 -12.91
CA ALA A 429 -3.95 13.03 -13.27
C ALA A 429 -4.98 11.89 -13.42
N ALA A 430 -4.63 10.78 -14.09
CA ALA A 430 -5.53 9.64 -14.23
C ALA A 430 -5.81 8.93 -12.89
N ILE A 431 -4.80 8.83 -12.02
CA ILE A 431 -4.94 8.27 -10.68
C ILE A 431 -5.93 9.10 -9.85
N GLU A 432 -5.82 10.43 -9.88
CA GLU A 432 -6.68 11.34 -9.12
C GLU A 432 -8.12 11.38 -9.66
N GLU A 433 -8.28 11.44 -10.97
CA GLU A 433 -9.57 11.59 -11.65
C GLU A 433 -10.38 10.29 -11.67
N VAL A 434 -9.75 9.14 -11.96
CA VAL A 434 -10.46 7.87 -12.21
C VAL A 434 -10.00 6.69 -11.35
N GLY A 435 -8.97 6.85 -10.51
CA GLY A 435 -8.46 5.79 -9.65
C GLY A 435 -7.79 4.66 -10.43
N ILE A 436 -7.35 4.94 -11.66
CA ILE A 436 -6.65 4.00 -12.53
C ILE A 436 -5.41 4.69 -13.08
N GLY A 437 -4.29 3.98 -13.06
CA GLY A 437 -3.03 4.49 -13.58
C GLY A 437 -1.92 3.48 -13.37
N ALA A 438 -0.70 3.98 -13.26
CA ALA A 438 0.46 3.14 -13.02
C ALA A 438 1.48 3.82 -12.11
N PHE A 439 2.27 3.01 -11.42
CA PHE A 439 3.42 3.45 -10.64
C PHE A 439 4.67 2.78 -11.20
N ALA A 440 5.64 3.60 -11.58
CA ALA A 440 6.98 3.10 -11.84
C ALA A 440 7.54 2.55 -10.53
N LEU A 441 8.02 1.30 -10.55
CA LEU A 441 8.49 0.63 -9.36
C LEU A 441 9.80 -0.11 -9.66
N LEU A 442 10.88 0.38 -9.05
CA LEU A 442 12.23 -0.17 -9.13
C LEU A 442 12.92 -0.14 -7.74
N PRO A 443 13.92 -1.00 -7.49
CA PRO A 443 14.70 -0.95 -6.26
C PRO A 443 15.37 0.41 -6.08
N SER A 444 15.28 0.95 -4.87
CA SER A 444 15.92 2.23 -4.52
C SER A 444 17.39 2.00 -4.20
N GLN A 445 18.27 2.86 -4.71
CA GLN A 445 19.67 2.86 -4.30
C GLN A 445 19.81 3.78 -3.09
N ASN A 446 19.63 3.22 -1.89
CA ASN A 446 20.03 3.88 -0.66
C ASN A 446 21.34 3.30 -0.13
N GLU A 447 22.24 4.21 0.19
CA GLU A 447 23.65 4.02 0.51
C GLU A 447 23.92 2.96 1.59
N LEU A 448 24.63 1.89 1.21
CA LEU A 448 25.30 0.98 2.15
C LEU A 448 26.83 0.97 2.00
N SER A 449 27.40 1.83 1.16
CA SER A 449 28.86 2.05 1.12
C SER A 449 29.24 3.20 2.07
N GLN A 450 29.28 2.92 3.37
CA GLN A 450 30.04 3.75 4.32
C GLN A 450 31.54 3.58 4.03
N THR A 451 32.06 4.19 2.96
CA THR A 451 33.51 4.23 2.73
C THR A 451 34.05 5.55 2.17
N ASP A 452 33.24 6.57 1.87
CA ASP A 452 33.81 7.85 1.40
C ASP A 452 32.94 9.08 1.74
N PRO A 453 33.35 9.98 2.65
CA PRO A 453 32.57 11.17 3.03
C PRO A 453 32.57 12.30 1.98
N THR A 454 33.16 12.08 0.81
CA THR A 454 33.43 13.17 -0.16
C THR A 454 32.65 13.06 -1.47
N GLN A 455 31.72 12.10 -1.61
CA GLN A 455 30.84 12.01 -2.78
C GLN A 455 29.37 12.12 -2.37
N THR A 456 28.76 13.28 -2.58
CA THR A 456 27.29 13.43 -2.62
C THR A 456 26.75 12.68 -3.84
N LYS A 457 26.44 11.39 -3.69
CA LYS A 457 25.71 10.63 -4.72
C LYS A 457 24.20 10.86 -4.51
N SER A 458 23.48 11.17 -5.58
CA SER A 458 22.03 11.31 -5.54
C SER A 458 21.39 9.99 -5.09
N SER A 459 20.66 10.03 -3.97
CA SER A 459 19.82 8.91 -3.52
C SER A 459 18.71 8.70 -4.57
N TYR A 460 18.71 7.54 -5.21
CA TYR A 460 17.68 7.17 -6.18
C TYR A 460 16.55 6.43 -5.45
N SER A 461 15.36 7.03 -5.38
CA SER A 461 14.15 6.38 -4.87
C SER A 461 13.28 5.88 -6.01
N GLY A 462 13.16 4.57 -6.14
CA GLY A 462 12.37 3.91 -7.18
C GLY A 462 10.97 3.49 -6.74
N HIS A 463 10.52 3.88 -5.54
CA HIS A 463 9.19 3.57 -5.01
C HIS A 463 8.48 4.77 -4.36
N GLN A 464 9.04 5.98 -4.50
CA GLN A 464 8.55 7.20 -3.87
C GLN A 464 7.10 7.51 -4.28
N TRP A 465 6.76 7.42 -5.57
CA TRP A 465 5.41 7.75 -6.04
C TRP A 465 4.35 6.84 -5.44
N LEU A 466 4.64 5.54 -5.29
CA LEU A 466 3.73 4.58 -4.66
C LEU A 466 3.64 4.84 -3.15
N LEU A 467 4.76 5.16 -2.51
CA LEU A 467 4.80 5.53 -1.10
C LEU A 467 3.95 6.77 -0.81
N ASP A 468 4.15 7.86 -1.55
CA ASP A 468 3.42 9.11 -1.40
C ASP A 468 1.92 8.89 -1.59
N PHE A 469 1.54 8.10 -2.60
CA PHE A 469 0.16 7.70 -2.81
C PHE A 469 -0.40 6.97 -1.58
N LEU A 470 0.26 5.90 -1.11
CA LEU A 470 -0.23 5.12 0.03
C LEU A 470 -0.26 5.94 1.33
N GLN A 471 0.69 6.86 1.53
CA GLN A 471 0.68 7.81 2.66
C GLN A 471 -0.52 8.76 2.56
N ALA A 472 -0.84 9.28 1.38
CA ALA A 472 -2.02 10.13 1.19
C ALA A 472 -3.34 9.37 1.46
N GLN A 473 -3.41 8.09 1.07
CA GLN A 473 -4.60 7.24 1.23
C GLN A 473 -4.77 6.73 2.67
N ILE A 474 -3.70 6.23 3.29
CA ILE A 474 -3.74 5.43 4.54
C ILE A 474 -3.10 6.19 5.72
N GLY A 475 -2.41 7.31 5.49
CA GLY A 475 -1.67 8.05 6.52
C GLY A 475 -0.43 7.29 7.02
N THR A 476 0.37 7.97 7.85
CA THR A 476 1.56 7.41 8.53
C THR A 476 1.25 7.05 9.99
N ALA A 477 2.16 6.34 10.66
CA ALA A 477 2.01 6.07 12.08
C ALA A 477 2.09 7.37 12.93
N PRO A 478 1.34 7.47 14.03
CA PRO A 478 1.45 8.61 14.94
C PRO A 478 2.84 8.63 15.58
N ASN A 479 3.64 9.66 15.29
CA ASN A 479 4.97 9.85 15.85
C ASN A 479 4.91 9.98 17.38
N ALA A 480 5.61 9.09 18.10
CA ALA A 480 5.70 9.13 19.57
C ALA A 480 6.77 10.11 20.10
N GLN A 481 7.52 10.81 19.23
CA GLN A 481 8.72 11.57 19.63
C GLN A 481 8.92 12.91 18.89
N THR A 482 7.90 13.75 18.77
CA THR A 482 8.13 15.18 18.41
C THR A 482 7.19 16.10 19.18
N GLY A 483 7.61 16.46 20.39
CA GLY A 483 7.08 17.61 21.11
C GLY A 483 7.65 18.91 20.54
N GLN A 484 7.31 19.27 19.29
CA GLN A 484 7.43 20.63 18.74
C GLN A 484 6.79 20.71 17.34
N GLY A 485 5.62 21.36 17.27
CA GLY A 485 5.14 22.13 16.11
C GLY A 485 4.83 21.42 14.79
N ASN A 486 3.55 21.10 14.58
CA ASN A 486 2.86 20.93 13.29
C ASN A 486 3.23 19.72 12.40
N GLU A 487 3.05 18.50 12.91
CA GLU A 487 2.83 17.33 12.05
C GLU A 487 1.50 16.66 12.38
N THR A 488 0.70 16.46 11.33
CA THR A 488 -0.71 16.08 11.33
C THR A 488 -0.95 14.67 11.90
N MET A 489 -1.39 14.61 13.16
CA MET A 489 -2.02 13.42 13.71
C MET A 489 -3.35 13.19 12.98
N TYR A 490 -3.38 12.30 11.98
CA TYR A 490 -4.59 12.02 11.20
C TYR A 490 -5.65 11.31 12.05
N PRO A 491 -6.80 11.92 12.36
CA PRO A 491 -7.87 11.23 13.05
C PRO A 491 -8.42 10.16 12.10
N VAL A 492 -8.49 8.91 12.57
CA VAL A 492 -8.98 7.77 11.78
C VAL A 492 -10.40 7.98 11.24
N ALA A 493 -11.20 8.83 11.90
CA ALA A 493 -12.51 9.27 11.44
C ALA A 493 -12.45 10.07 10.12
N GLY A 494 -11.44 10.94 9.96
CA GLY A 494 -11.25 11.79 8.78
C GLY A 494 -10.76 11.01 7.56
N MET A 495 -9.98 9.95 7.75
CA MET A 495 -9.45 9.12 6.67
C MET A 495 -10.57 8.52 5.80
N ALA A 496 -11.64 8.04 6.43
CA ALA A 496 -12.81 7.54 5.73
C ALA A 496 -13.45 8.62 4.86
N GLU A 497 -13.75 9.79 5.44
CA GLU A 497 -14.39 10.89 4.71
C GLU A 497 -13.54 11.32 3.51
N ARG A 498 -12.22 11.48 3.70
CA ARG A 498 -11.29 11.85 2.64
C ARG A 498 -11.35 10.88 1.47
N LEU A 499 -11.29 9.58 1.74
CA LEU A 499 -11.38 8.53 0.72
C LEU A 499 -12.72 8.63 -0.02
N TYR A 500 -13.84 8.70 0.69
CA TYR A 500 -15.16 8.82 0.06
C TYR A 500 -15.37 10.12 -0.73
N VAL A 501 -14.60 11.17 -0.46
CA VAL A 501 -14.69 12.48 -1.12
C VAL A 501 -13.87 12.56 -2.42
N GLN A 502 -12.94 11.63 -2.66
CA GLN A 502 -12.14 11.59 -3.88
C GLN A 502 -13.02 11.45 -5.12
N GLU A 503 -12.65 12.14 -6.20
CA GLU A 503 -13.42 12.17 -7.46
C GLU A 503 -13.48 10.78 -8.11
N ALA A 504 -12.37 10.05 -8.10
CA ALA A 504 -12.28 8.65 -8.54
C ALA A 504 -13.31 7.72 -7.85
N ALA A 505 -13.61 7.94 -6.57
CA ALA A 505 -14.57 7.14 -5.81
C ALA A 505 -16.04 7.52 -6.09
N ARG A 506 -16.26 8.59 -6.86
CA ARG A 506 -17.54 9.28 -7.05
C ARG A 506 -17.91 9.44 -8.52
N ILE A 507 -17.54 8.49 -9.38
CA ILE A 507 -18.01 8.44 -10.77
C ILE A 507 -19.34 7.65 -10.81
N PRO A 508 -20.52 8.30 -10.74
CA PRO A 508 -21.79 7.59 -10.85
C PRO A 508 -22.11 7.24 -12.30
N TYR A 509 -23.04 6.31 -12.51
CA TYR A 509 -23.73 6.21 -13.80
C TYR A 509 -24.48 7.51 -14.08
N TYR A 510 -24.57 7.90 -15.36
CA TYR A 510 -25.27 9.12 -15.76
C TYR A 510 -26.67 9.20 -15.14
N GLY A 511 -26.99 10.33 -14.48
CA GLY A 511 -28.24 10.55 -13.75
C GLY A 511 -28.28 9.97 -12.32
N MET A 512 -27.31 9.16 -11.91
CA MET A 512 -27.12 8.75 -10.53
C MET A 512 -26.19 9.73 -9.80
N ARG A 513 -26.27 9.77 -8.46
CA ARG A 513 -25.37 10.57 -7.63
C ARG A 513 -24.95 9.76 -6.41
N GLN A 514 -23.64 9.69 -6.17
CA GLN A 514 -23.08 9.06 -4.98
C GLN A 514 -22.83 10.14 -3.94
N VAL A 515 -23.52 10.06 -2.80
CA VAL A 515 -23.45 11.06 -1.73
C VAL A 515 -23.21 10.33 -0.41
N LEU A 516 -22.25 10.79 0.40
CA LEU A 516 -22.00 10.21 1.72
C LEU A 516 -23.08 10.64 2.73
N TYR A 517 -23.45 11.92 2.69
CA TYR A 517 -24.50 12.52 3.54
C TYR A 517 -25.72 12.92 2.70
N PRO A 518 -26.77 12.09 2.63
CA PRO A 518 -27.92 12.34 1.75
C PRO A 518 -28.71 13.61 2.12
N ASP A 519 -28.53 14.12 3.34
CA ASP A 519 -29.17 15.31 3.91
C ASP A 519 -28.15 16.43 4.22
N LEU A 520 -27.05 16.48 3.47
CA LEU A 520 -25.97 17.47 3.66
C LEU A 520 -26.54 18.90 3.71
N THR A 521 -26.30 19.56 4.84
CA THR A 521 -26.82 20.88 5.16
C THR A 521 -25.68 21.86 5.32
N MET A 522 -25.70 22.96 4.56
CA MET A 522 -24.76 24.06 4.73
C MET A 522 -25.42 25.20 5.51
N THR A 523 -24.86 25.57 6.65
CA THR A 523 -25.21 26.83 7.31
C THR A 523 -24.55 27.98 6.58
N VAL A 524 -25.22 29.12 6.42
CA VAL A 524 -24.58 30.34 5.92
C VAL A 524 -25.42 31.56 6.25
N ALA A 525 -24.78 32.66 6.61
CA ALA A 525 -25.47 33.92 6.85
C ALA A 525 -25.93 34.58 5.55
N LEU A 526 -27.12 35.21 5.60
CA LEU A 526 -27.54 36.14 4.56
C LEU A 526 -26.56 37.32 4.48
N GLY A 527 -26.37 37.87 3.28
CA GLY A 527 -25.52 39.05 3.08
C GLY A 527 -26.04 40.30 3.81
N GLY A 528 -25.27 41.39 3.76
CA GLY A 528 -25.76 42.69 4.24
C GLY A 528 -26.73 43.34 3.26
N GLN A 529 -27.69 44.10 3.78
CA GLN A 529 -28.72 44.81 2.99
C GLN A 529 -28.18 46.03 2.22
N ARG A 530 -26.98 46.52 2.54
CA ARG A 530 -26.43 47.76 1.98
C ARG A 530 -26.29 47.69 0.46
N GLY A 531 -27.08 48.51 -0.24
CA GLY A 531 -27.05 48.63 -1.70
C GLY A 531 -27.67 47.44 -2.44
N ARG A 532 -28.55 46.69 -1.76
CA ARG A 532 -29.38 45.63 -2.32
C ARG A 532 -30.85 45.97 -2.09
N ASP A 533 -31.73 45.48 -2.95
CA ASP A 533 -33.16 45.58 -2.79
C ASP A 533 -33.61 44.92 -1.48
N ASN A 534 -34.41 45.64 -0.69
CA ASN A 534 -34.98 45.13 0.55
C ASN A 534 -35.97 43.98 0.28
N GLY A 535 -36.69 44.03 -0.85
CA GLY A 535 -37.63 42.99 -1.26
C GLY A 535 -36.97 41.62 -1.40
N TYR A 536 -35.68 41.56 -1.76
CA TYR A 536 -34.91 40.32 -1.79
C TYR A 536 -34.78 39.69 -0.40
N PHE A 537 -34.56 40.48 0.65
CA PHE A 537 -34.42 39.97 2.02
C PHE A 537 -35.76 39.63 2.66
N GLU A 538 -36.80 40.42 2.38
CA GLU A 538 -38.18 40.16 2.84
C GLU A 538 -38.68 38.80 2.36
N GLN A 539 -38.28 38.35 1.16
CA GLN A 539 -38.62 37.02 0.66
C GLN A 539 -38.08 35.88 1.54
N PHE A 540 -36.93 36.04 2.20
CA PHE A 540 -36.42 35.03 3.14
C PHE A 540 -37.22 35.02 4.44
N GLU A 541 -37.59 36.20 4.94
CA GLU A 541 -38.43 36.36 6.13
C GLU A 541 -39.85 35.80 5.90
N GLN A 542 -40.41 36.00 4.71
CA GLN A 542 -41.72 35.48 4.32
C GLN A 542 -41.69 34.00 3.90
N GLY A 543 -40.49 33.43 3.67
CA GLY A 543 -40.36 32.04 3.23
C GLY A 543 -40.68 31.81 1.74
N THR A 544 -40.59 32.85 0.92
CA THR A 544 -40.90 32.86 -0.53
C THR A 544 -39.66 32.98 -1.42
N ALA A 545 -38.46 33.12 -0.84
CA ALA A 545 -37.22 33.25 -1.60
C ALA A 545 -36.96 32.04 -2.51
N LEU A 546 -36.62 32.32 -3.77
CA LEU A 546 -36.34 31.29 -4.77
C LEU A 546 -34.83 31.12 -5.03
N TRP A 547 -34.02 32.10 -4.63
CA TRP A 547 -32.61 32.16 -5.04
C TRP A 547 -31.70 32.64 -3.91
N TYR A 548 -30.61 31.90 -3.69
CA TYR A 548 -29.49 32.34 -2.86
C TYR A 548 -28.21 32.30 -3.68
N HIS A 549 -27.31 33.27 -3.47
CA HIS A 549 -26.04 33.34 -4.20
C HIS A 549 -24.86 33.54 -3.25
N LEU A 550 -23.72 32.93 -3.59
CA LEU A 550 -22.48 32.99 -2.81
C LEU A 550 -21.28 33.09 -3.76
N PRO A 551 -20.29 33.98 -3.53
CA PRO A 551 -19.07 34.00 -4.33
C PRO A 551 -18.34 32.65 -4.25
N GLN A 552 -17.93 32.11 -5.40
CA GLN A 552 -17.20 30.83 -5.46
C GLN A 552 -15.92 30.90 -4.64
N SER A 553 -15.19 32.02 -4.71
CA SER A 553 -13.98 32.25 -3.92
C SER A 553 -14.20 32.18 -2.41
N THR A 554 -15.36 32.62 -1.90
CA THR A 554 -15.69 32.52 -0.46
C THR A 554 -15.96 31.08 -0.04
N PHE A 555 -16.58 30.29 -0.93
CA PHE A 555 -16.83 28.88 -0.70
C PHE A 555 -15.53 28.06 -0.75
N LEU A 556 -14.71 28.28 -1.77
CA LEU A 556 -13.44 27.56 -1.98
C LEU A 556 -12.37 27.89 -0.93
N GLN A 557 -12.52 28.98 -0.19
CA GLN A 557 -11.70 29.23 1.01
C GLN A 557 -11.97 28.25 2.16
N LYS A 558 -13.05 27.47 2.09
CA LYS A 558 -13.48 26.61 3.18
C LYS A 558 -13.82 25.20 2.76
N PHE A 559 -14.25 24.98 1.51
CA PHE A 559 -14.80 23.71 1.04
C PHE A 559 -14.31 23.41 -0.39
N LYS A 560 -14.06 22.14 -0.70
CA LYS A 560 -13.73 21.70 -2.07
C LYS A 560 -14.88 21.93 -3.06
N GLN A 561 -14.55 22.20 -4.31
CA GLN A 561 -15.50 22.63 -5.35
C GLN A 561 -16.70 21.69 -5.53
N HIS A 562 -16.47 20.38 -5.58
CA HIS A 562 -17.52 19.38 -5.81
C HIS A 562 -18.55 19.30 -4.68
N ILE A 563 -18.24 19.80 -3.47
CA ILE A 563 -19.16 19.74 -2.32
C ILE A 563 -20.38 20.62 -2.54
N ALA A 564 -20.24 21.75 -3.24
CA ALA A 564 -21.33 22.68 -3.48
C ALA A 564 -22.55 21.99 -4.13
N GLU A 565 -22.28 21.02 -4.99
CA GLU A 565 -23.29 20.24 -5.67
C GLU A 565 -24.02 19.24 -4.76
N GLU A 566 -23.38 18.76 -3.69
CA GLU A 566 -23.96 17.80 -2.74
C GLU A 566 -24.93 18.43 -1.75
N ILE A 567 -24.84 19.76 -1.54
CA ILE A 567 -25.66 20.48 -0.57
C ILE A 567 -27.14 20.28 -0.90
N ARG A 568 -27.88 19.70 0.05
CA ARG A 568 -29.33 19.46 -0.05
C ARG A 568 -30.15 20.49 0.67
N TYR A 569 -29.59 21.11 1.71
CA TYR A 569 -30.27 22.14 2.47
C TYR A 569 -29.34 23.32 2.75
N LEU A 570 -29.89 24.54 2.65
CA LEU A 570 -29.27 25.74 3.16
C LEU A 570 -29.96 26.18 4.44
N ALA A 571 -29.20 26.19 5.53
CA ALA A 571 -29.59 26.80 6.79
C ALA A 571 -29.18 28.28 6.76
N LEU A 572 -30.08 29.13 6.25
CA LEU A 572 -29.80 30.54 6.00
C LEU A 572 -30.03 31.37 7.26
N ALA A 573 -28.97 31.99 7.78
CA ALA A 573 -29.07 32.81 8.98
C ALA A 573 -29.54 34.24 8.67
N SER A 574 -30.64 34.64 9.29
CA SER A 574 -31.25 35.98 9.22
C SER A 574 -30.97 36.77 10.51
N THR A 575 -31.15 38.09 10.48
CA THR A 575 -30.95 38.94 11.67
C THR A 575 -31.98 38.57 12.74
N SER A 576 -31.52 38.35 13.97
CA SER A 576 -32.45 38.00 15.05
C SER A 576 -33.33 39.20 15.42
N GLY A 577 -34.63 38.95 15.64
CA GLY A 577 -35.57 39.97 16.09
C GLY A 577 -35.35 40.42 17.55
N THR A 578 -34.56 39.66 18.34
CA THR A 578 -34.31 39.94 19.77
C THR A 578 -32.93 40.55 20.04
N GLN A 579 -31.94 40.30 19.17
CA GLN A 579 -30.58 40.87 19.26
C GLN A 579 -30.08 41.26 17.87
N SER A 580 -29.95 42.57 17.61
CA SER A 580 -29.52 43.10 16.31
C SER A 580 -28.06 42.79 15.94
N SER A 581 -27.25 42.31 16.90
CA SER A 581 -25.83 41.98 16.71
C SER A 581 -25.57 40.53 16.30
N THR A 582 -26.56 39.64 16.37
CA THR A 582 -26.41 38.21 16.05
C THR A 582 -27.43 37.74 15.01
N LYS A 583 -27.09 36.69 14.28
CA LYS A 583 -28.01 36.03 13.35
C LYS A 583 -28.50 34.71 13.93
N GLN A 584 -29.68 34.29 13.50
CA GLN A 584 -30.27 33.01 13.87
C GLN A 584 -30.70 32.24 12.62
N ILE A 585 -30.71 30.92 12.72
CA ILE A 585 -31.26 30.03 11.70
C ILE A 585 -32.57 29.48 12.26
N ASP A 586 -33.66 29.84 11.61
CA ASP A 586 -35.02 29.39 11.89
C ASP A 586 -35.59 28.52 10.76
N LYS A 587 -35.05 28.67 9.54
CA LYS A 587 -35.50 27.97 8.34
C LYS A 587 -34.37 27.26 7.60
N LEU A 588 -34.74 26.12 7.05
CA LEU A 588 -33.94 25.29 6.16
C LEU A 588 -34.53 25.32 4.77
N TRP A 589 -33.71 25.62 3.78
CA TRP A 589 -34.14 25.74 2.39
C TRP A 589 -33.65 24.55 1.59
N PRO A 590 -34.53 23.65 1.11
CA PRO A 590 -34.13 22.59 0.20
C PRO A 590 -33.50 23.18 -1.06
N VAL A 591 -32.36 22.64 -1.47
CA VAL A 591 -31.67 23.05 -2.70
C VAL A 591 -32.15 22.15 -3.84
N LYS A 592 -32.82 22.76 -4.82
CA LYS A 592 -33.25 22.06 -6.04
C LYS A 592 -32.08 21.85 -6.98
N ARG A 593 -31.26 22.89 -7.15
CA ARG A 593 -30.13 22.91 -8.08
C ARG A 593 -29.11 23.97 -7.66
N VAL A 594 -27.86 23.73 -8.01
CA VAL A 594 -26.76 24.69 -7.90
C VAL A 594 -26.14 24.87 -9.29
N THR A 595 -25.91 26.11 -9.70
CA THR A 595 -25.18 26.43 -10.94
C THR A 595 -24.05 27.39 -10.64
N VAL A 596 -22.93 27.25 -11.36
CA VAL A 596 -21.82 28.21 -11.32
C VAL A 596 -21.99 29.18 -12.48
N LEU A 597 -22.11 30.47 -12.17
CA LEU A 597 -22.32 31.53 -13.15
C LEU A 597 -21.42 32.73 -12.83
N PRO A 598 -20.90 33.44 -13.84
CA PRO A 598 -20.26 34.72 -13.62
C PRO A 598 -21.26 35.74 -13.07
N ARG A 599 -20.80 36.64 -12.20
CA ARG A 599 -21.68 37.52 -11.41
C ARG A 599 -22.56 38.43 -12.27
N TYR A 600 -22.10 38.85 -13.44
CA TYR A 600 -22.89 39.64 -14.39
C TYR A 600 -24.10 38.89 -14.97
N ALA A 601 -24.09 37.56 -14.96
CA ALA A 601 -25.19 36.74 -15.46
C ALA A 601 -26.29 36.51 -14.40
N ILE A 602 -26.06 36.89 -13.14
CA ILE A 602 -27.03 36.77 -12.05
C ILE A 602 -27.89 38.04 -11.98
N THR A 603 -29.21 37.86 -12.12
CA THR A 603 -30.16 38.98 -12.19
C THR A 603 -30.33 39.70 -10.85
N GLU A 604 -31.00 40.85 -10.90
CA GLU A 604 -31.35 41.61 -9.70
C GLU A 604 -32.26 40.80 -8.78
N ASP A 605 -33.30 40.14 -9.32
CA ASP A 605 -34.21 39.30 -8.54
C ASP A 605 -33.49 38.13 -7.84
N GLN A 606 -32.43 37.60 -8.46
CA GLN A 606 -31.66 36.48 -7.91
C GLN A 606 -30.66 36.87 -6.81
N ALA A 607 -30.23 38.14 -6.80
CA ALA A 607 -29.14 38.59 -5.93
C ALA A 607 -29.39 39.88 -5.13
N GLY A 608 -30.56 40.50 -5.31
CA GLY A 608 -30.94 41.81 -4.79
C GLY A 608 -30.15 42.98 -5.39
N LYS A 609 -29.29 42.76 -6.40
CA LYS A 609 -28.51 43.84 -7.05
C LYS A 609 -27.95 43.38 -8.38
N LYS A 610 -27.82 44.27 -9.37
CA LYS A 610 -26.99 44.03 -10.58
C LYS A 610 -25.51 44.28 -10.30
N SER A 611 -24.64 43.59 -11.03
CA SER A 611 -23.18 43.76 -10.94
C SER A 611 -22.56 43.46 -12.30
N GLY A 612 -21.50 44.17 -12.69
CA GLY A 612 -20.75 43.91 -13.92
C GLY A 612 -19.54 42.98 -13.72
N SER A 613 -19.35 42.41 -12.53
CA SER A 613 -18.19 41.55 -12.24
C SER A 613 -18.25 40.22 -13.01
N ALA A 614 -17.09 39.76 -13.47
CA ALA A 614 -16.90 38.44 -14.09
C ALA A 614 -16.61 37.34 -13.07
N ASP A 615 -16.49 37.66 -11.78
CA ASP A 615 -16.23 36.69 -10.72
C ASP A 615 -17.30 35.59 -10.71
N LEU A 616 -16.88 34.35 -10.46
CA LEU A 616 -17.77 33.20 -10.42
C LEU A 616 -18.52 33.10 -9.09
N TYR A 617 -19.81 32.78 -9.16
CA TYR A 617 -20.73 32.63 -8.04
C TYR A 617 -21.49 31.32 -8.15
N TYR A 618 -21.74 30.69 -7.00
CA TYR A 618 -22.75 29.65 -6.88
C TYR A 618 -24.12 30.30 -6.76
N LEU A 619 -25.05 29.91 -7.64
CA LEU A 619 -26.45 30.26 -7.59
C LEU A 619 -27.26 29.03 -7.18
N PHE A 620 -27.90 29.10 -6.02
CA PHE A 620 -28.74 28.06 -5.46
C PHE A 620 -30.21 28.36 -5.76
N GLU A 621 -30.88 27.41 -6.40
CA GLU A 621 -32.33 27.41 -6.59
C GLU A 621 -33.00 26.75 -5.39
N LEU A 622 -33.86 27.49 -4.70
CA LEU A 622 -34.45 27.07 -3.44
C LEU A 622 -35.85 26.46 -3.61
N GLY A 623 -36.14 25.47 -2.77
CA GLY A 623 -37.46 24.90 -2.55
C GLY A 623 -38.20 25.59 -1.42
N LYS A 624 -39.38 25.05 -1.09
CA LYS A 624 -40.18 25.56 0.02
C LYS A 624 -39.43 25.33 1.34
N PRO A 625 -39.29 26.34 2.21
CA PRO A 625 -38.52 26.19 3.43
C PRO A 625 -39.21 25.28 4.45
N LEU A 626 -38.39 24.56 5.20
CA LEU A 626 -38.75 23.83 6.41
C LEU A 626 -38.44 24.71 7.62
N SER A 627 -39.29 24.69 8.65
CA SER A 627 -39.03 25.44 9.89
C SER A 627 -38.37 24.52 10.91
N LEU A 628 -37.30 25.00 11.54
CA LEU A 628 -36.69 24.32 12.68
C LEU A 628 -37.61 24.44 13.89
N GLN A 629 -37.72 23.37 14.68
CA GLN A 629 -38.47 23.42 15.95
C GLN A 629 -37.82 24.39 16.95
N THR A 630 -36.49 24.36 17.03
CA THR A 630 -35.68 25.23 17.86
C THR A 630 -34.70 26.03 16.99
N PRO A 631 -34.78 27.39 16.98
CA PRO A 631 -33.85 28.20 16.22
C PRO A 631 -32.42 28.07 16.72
N VAL A 632 -31.46 28.00 15.80
CA VAL A 632 -30.04 28.01 16.13
C VAL A 632 -29.56 29.46 16.23
N THR A 633 -29.13 29.86 17.42
CA THR A 633 -28.76 31.25 17.76
C THR A 633 -27.24 31.49 17.69
N ASN A 634 -26.83 32.76 17.76
CA ASN A 634 -25.43 33.21 17.80
C ASN A 634 -24.61 32.88 16.53
N VAL A 635 -25.24 32.94 15.36
CA VAL A 635 -24.53 32.79 14.08
C VAL A 635 -23.70 34.06 13.79
N PRO A 636 -22.40 33.94 13.47
CA PRO A 636 -21.55 35.09 13.16
C PRO A 636 -22.04 35.90 11.97
N HIS A 637 -21.96 37.23 12.07
CA HIS A 637 -22.39 38.14 11.00
C HIS A 637 -21.33 38.30 9.89
N ARG A 638 -20.05 38.46 10.27
CA ARG A 638 -18.91 38.61 9.35
C ARG A 638 -17.62 38.04 9.95
N PRO A 639 -16.63 37.67 9.11
CA PRO A 639 -16.76 37.44 7.67
C PRO A 639 -17.73 36.27 7.39
N ILE A 640 -18.42 36.27 6.23
CA ILE A 640 -19.47 35.29 5.89
C ILE A 640 -18.97 33.85 6.05
N LYS A 641 -17.69 33.58 5.73
CA LYS A 641 -17.05 32.28 5.93
C LYS A 641 -17.14 31.72 7.36
N ASN A 642 -17.27 32.57 8.38
CA ASN A 642 -17.40 32.14 9.78
C ASN A 642 -18.79 31.60 10.10
N SER A 643 -19.80 31.98 9.32
CA SER A 643 -21.16 31.42 9.40
C SER A 643 -21.33 30.11 8.64
N MET A 644 -20.30 29.68 7.89
CA MET A 644 -20.36 28.50 7.04
C MET A 644 -19.94 27.24 7.77
N LYS A 645 -20.81 26.24 7.86
CA LYS A 645 -20.51 24.87 8.35
C LYS A 645 -21.26 23.87 7.48
N LEU A 646 -20.64 22.71 7.23
CA LEU A 646 -21.32 21.55 6.67
C LEU A 646 -21.72 20.64 7.81
N THR A 647 -22.98 20.24 7.86
CA THR A 647 -23.55 19.35 8.87
C THR A 647 -24.65 18.48 8.23
N THR A 648 -25.35 17.67 9.02
CA THR A 648 -26.54 16.94 8.57
C THR A 648 -27.79 17.60 9.14
N LEU A 649 -28.97 17.30 8.56
CA LEU A 649 -30.23 17.84 9.05
C LEU A 649 -30.45 17.46 10.51
N THR A 650 -30.25 16.17 10.84
CA THR A 650 -30.42 15.62 12.20
C THR A 650 -29.53 16.33 13.21
N ARG A 651 -28.23 16.52 12.89
CA ARG A 651 -27.29 17.19 13.79
C ARG A 651 -27.62 18.67 14.01
N LEU A 652 -28.26 19.32 13.04
CA LEU A 652 -28.68 20.71 13.17
C LEU A 652 -29.95 20.85 14.03
N GLU A 653 -30.86 19.87 13.98
CA GLU A 653 -32.08 19.87 14.79
C GLU A 653 -31.79 19.67 16.29
N ASP A 654 -30.71 18.97 16.63
CA ASP A 654 -30.34 18.64 18.01
C ASP A 654 -29.61 19.78 18.77
N VAL A 655 -29.38 20.94 18.14
CA VAL A 655 -28.56 22.02 18.72
C VAL A 655 -29.29 23.37 18.76
N THR A 656 -28.92 24.22 19.73
CA THR A 656 -29.55 25.54 19.91
C THR A 656 -28.58 26.71 19.72
N LYS A 657 -27.26 26.44 19.75
CA LYS A 657 -26.21 27.44 19.50
C LYS A 657 -25.35 27.06 18.32
N PHE A 658 -24.97 28.04 17.51
CA PHE A 658 -24.13 27.82 16.33
C PHE A 658 -22.77 27.16 16.65
N THR A 659 -22.22 27.41 17.83
CA THR A 659 -20.94 26.82 18.28
C THR A 659 -21.03 25.30 18.46
N GLU A 660 -22.20 24.78 18.83
CA GLU A 660 -22.45 23.36 19.14
C GLU A 660 -22.67 22.51 17.88
N ILE A 661 -22.89 23.14 16.71
CA ILE A 661 -23.07 22.41 15.45
C ILE A 661 -21.80 21.59 15.14
N GLU A 662 -21.95 20.27 15.23
CA GLU A 662 -20.99 19.28 14.76
C GLU A 662 -20.86 19.33 13.23
N LYS A 663 -19.62 19.33 12.75
CA LYS A 663 -19.35 19.39 11.32
C LYS A 663 -19.25 17.98 10.73
N VAL A 664 -19.52 17.90 9.44
CA VAL A 664 -19.17 16.75 8.59
C VAL A 664 -18.24 17.22 7.48
N TYR A 665 -17.53 16.28 6.85
CA TYR A 665 -16.56 16.58 5.79
C TYR A 665 -15.43 17.51 6.26
N GLU A 666 -14.94 17.35 7.49
CA GLU A 666 -13.89 18.21 8.03
C GLU A 666 -12.60 18.14 7.19
N GLU A 667 -12.31 16.99 6.60
CA GLU A 667 -11.15 16.75 5.71
C GLU A 667 -11.38 17.19 4.26
N ALA A 668 -12.61 17.55 3.91
CA ALA A 668 -12.93 18.21 2.66
C ALA A 668 -13.01 19.74 2.81
N MET A 669 -12.66 20.24 4.00
CA MET A 669 -12.42 21.65 4.23
C MET A 669 -11.02 22.05 3.75
N VAL A 670 -10.88 23.27 3.24
CA VAL A 670 -9.63 23.84 2.72
C VAL A 670 -8.79 24.46 3.83
#